data_AF-A0A2E0WR58-F1
#
_entry.id   AF-A0A2E0WR58-F1
#
_cell.length_a   1.000
_cell.length_b   1.000
_cell.length_c   1.000
_cell.angle_alpha   90.00
_cell.angle_beta   90.00
_cell.angle_gamma   90.00
#
_symmetry.space_group_name_H-M   'P 1'
#
loop_
_entity.id
_entity.type
_entity.pdbx_description
1 polymer ?
#
loop_
_entity_poly.entity_id
_entity_poly.type
_entity_poly.pdbx_seq_one_letter_code
_entity_poly.pdbx_strand_id
1 'polypeptide(L)'
;MTMHVSTRLIRGMIAGLLLPITAVAADYLEEARDYYARQEYRAAVIQLKNALKEAPDNRDARLLLARIHLETGDAAAAEKEFRQARRLEAERADWITGLAHSLLRQSRFDEVLKEIEVTADDPAALAADIRVLRAQALMAQGELAQAEEQFRRALALDDKHTDAHLGLAQLAYNAGEYAQAHQLVDRALDSDRGSYSANLVKAQILAAEKRAEAVNWFDRALEARPDDIVARLGKAQALIVQGEFSAARPVVDELLEVLPENAQVTHLDGLLEFSAGNHDQALAAFNKVLSVQPKHAPAMLFLGTIHHQRGNLDQARLYLSDYLEYAPAHVPARQMLGSINLQQGKVKEAIEIMQPAAEAARDNAGYLAQLGAAYMQVGEVERAMDYLERAREIAPEALPVQAQLAMGRILQGDRETGLEELRSLTDAEGGMGYDRLLVMSYMALEDHAAALRAVEAMRNRYPDSAEAANLHAVVQLAMGERKAARQTLRQAIDKDPEFSAAYINLANLEFQDGNAAAAADILERAERQGAGSPGVLLARARLAEATGDRNGAVDLYRQAYEGHENELQPGLAYADYLARNDELNKALVVLSELDRRHPEQPQVLAKLGMVQINSGNHANAEATIRSLIEKTPENGYAHYLLGRLHLARDETGKAIAPLERALELGLEDIEARVLLTEAYAAQGQDEQALALIERTKEEYADIGLGFELEGDFHMRRQAPAKALEAYRQAYARSATRPLMTKLYRVHKAQGDTGSARTVLETWLQSHPDDTGVRLIYASDLGRAGEAGAALKEYQAVIKSQPDNVAALNNAAVIAAETDPERGLEYAARAYELSASRPEIIDTYGWLLLKNDRPVEAERLLKEAAVLAPHIPDIRHHLAAAYHRNGRDKAALLELREIERRFDELSRPEQARALYQQLNSAD
;
A
#
# COMPACT_ATOMS: atom_id res chain seq x y z
N MET A 1 11.81 -79.34 52.82
CA MET A 1 11.94 -79.84 54.20
C MET A 1 11.16 -78.89 55.10
N THR A 2 9.86 -79.14 55.32
CA THR A 2 9.26 -79.86 56.49
C THR A 2 9.12 -78.95 57.72
N MET A 3 7.93 -78.36 57.96
CA MET A 3 6.90 -78.74 58.98
C MET A 3 7.27 -78.31 60.42
N HIS A 4 6.46 -77.67 61.30
CA HIS A 4 5.02 -77.68 61.66
C HIS A 4 4.55 -76.25 62.06
N VAL A 5 3.31 -75.75 61.91
CA VAL A 5 1.92 -76.18 62.28
C VAL A 5 1.56 -76.08 63.78
N SER A 6 0.76 -75.04 64.07
CA SER A 6 -0.38 -74.81 64.99
C SER A 6 -0.75 -75.82 66.10
N THR A 7 -1.13 -75.31 67.30
CA THR A 7 -2.48 -75.55 67.91
C THR A 7 -2.83 -74.62 69.10
N ARG A 8 -4.11 -74.23 69.19
CA ARG A 8 -4.84 -73.48 70.24
C ARG A 8 -5.19 -74.36 71.46
N LEU A 9 -5.48 -73.77 72.64
CA LEU A 9 -6.74 -74.00 73.42
C LEU A 9 -6.87 -73.18 74.74
N ILE A 10 -7.72 -72.15 74.67
CA ILE A 10 -8.81 -71.66 75.57
C ILE A 10 -8.89 -72.12 77.05
N ARG A 11 -8.95 -71.13 77.97
CA ARG A 11 -9.92 -70.91 79.09
C ARG A 11 -9.41 -69.72 79.94
N GLY A 12 -10.15 -68.68 80.33
CA GLY A 12 -11.54 -68.29 80.13
C GLY A 12 -11.83 -66.93 80.80
N MET A 13 -12.88 -66.27 80.28
CA MET A 13 -13.85 -65.41 80.97
C MET A 13 -13.44 -64.05 81.60
N ILE A 14 -13.79 -62.99 80.86
CA ILE A 14 -14.51 -61.76 81.27
C ILE A 14 -14.01 -61.01 82.52
N ALA A 15 -13.31 -59.91 82.28
CA ALA A 15 -13.51 -58.66 83.00
C ALA A 15 -13.22 -57.50 82.04
N GLY A 16 -14.28 -56.87 81.54
CA GLY A 16 -14.17 -55.61 80.81
C GLY A 16 -13.62 -54.54 81.73
N LEU A 17 -12.57 -53.86 81.29
CA LEU A 17 -12.10 -52.60 81.85
C LEU A 17 -11.59 -51.79 80.67
N LEU A 18 -12.33 -50.72 80.40
CA LEU A 18 -11.94 -49.51 79.66
C LEU A 18 -10.44 -49.48 79.33
N LEU A 19 -10.07 -49.86 78.11
CA LEU A 19 -8.91 -49.23 77.50
C LEU A 19 -9.26 -47.74 77.44
N PRO A 20 -8.47 -46.85 78.05
CA PRO A 20 -8.78 -45.44 77.99
C PRO A 20 -8.79 -45.05 76.50
N ILE A 21 -9.81 -44.31 76.08
CA ILE A 21 -10.00 -43.82 74.70
C ILE A 21 -8.69 -43.18 74.14
N THR A 22 -7.83 -42.71 75.03
CA THR A 22 -6.49 -42.18 74.76
C THR A 22 -5.48 -43.19 74.20
N ALA A 23 -5.59 -44.49 74.50
CA ALA A 23 -4.67 -45.52 74.02
C ALA A 23 -4.90 -45.84 72.54
N VAL A 24 -6.16 -45.94 72.11
CA VAL A 24 -6.52 -46.24 70.71
C VAL A 24 -6.18 -45.07 69.78
N ALA A 25 -6.40 -43.83 70.24
CA ALA A 25 -6.00 -42.64 69.47
C ALA A 25 -4.47 -42.51 69.32
N ALA A 26 -3.70 -42.98 70.31
CA ALA A 26 -2.24 -42.98 70.26
C ALA A 26 -1.69 -43.96 69.23
N ASP A 27 -2.27 -45.17 69.13
CA ASP A 27 -1.88 -46.17 68.13
C ASP A 27 -2.09 -45.64 66.70
N TYR A 28 -3.23 -45.01 66.41
CA TYR A 28 -3.48 -44.39 65.11
C TYR A 28 -2.51 -43.23 64.80
N LEU A 29 -2.10 -42.45 65.80
CA LEU A 29 -1.13 -41.38 65.61
C LEU A 29 0.29 -41.92 65.33
N GLU A 30 0.70 -42.99 66.00
CA GLU A 30 1.96 -43.69 65.71
C GLU A 30 1.98 -44.27 64.29
N GLU A 31 0.91 -44.96 63.87
CA GLU A 31 0.78 -45.44 62.49
C GLU A 31 0.83 -44.29 61.48
N ALA A 32 0.15 -43.18 61.76
CA ALA A 32 0.21 -42.00 60.91
C ALA A 32 1.62 -41.43 60.78
N ARG A 33 2.42 -41.43 61.85
CA ARG A 33 3.82 -40.99 61.84
C ARG A 33 4.69 -41.92 60.99
N ASP A 34 4.48 -43.22 61.04
CA ASP A 34 5.19 -44.19 60.19
C ASP A 34 4.83 -44.01 58.71
N TYR A 35 3.54 -43.86 58.38
CA TYR A 35 3.11 -43.56 57.02
C TYR A 35 3.67 -42.22 56.53
N TYR A 36 3.69 -41.20 57.38
CA TYR A 36 4.28 -39.91 57.05
C TYR A 36 5.79 -40.02 56.79
N ALA A 37 6.54 -40.78 57.61
CA ALA A 37 7.97 -41.01 57.41
C ALA A 37 8.28 -41.74 56.10
N ARG A 38 7.33 -42.53 55.57
CA ARG A 38 7.41 -43.19 54.26
C ARG A 38 6.83 -42.36 53.12
N GLN A 39 6.42 -41.11 53.38
CA GLN A 39 5.74 -40.21 52.44
C GLN A 39 4.43 -40.78 51.88
N GLU A 40 3.81 -41.72 52.58
CA GLU A 40 2.50 -42.30 52.25
C GLU A 40 1.37 -41.40 52.78
N TYR A 41 1.34 -40.14 52.32
CA TYR A 41 0.49 -39.07 52.87
C TYR A 41 -1.00 -39.43 52.93
N ARG A 42 -1.52 -40.15 51.94
CA ARG A 42 -2.93 -40.58 51.93
C ARG A 42 -3.26 -41.53 53.07
N ALA A 43 -2.36 -42.49 53.35
CA ALA A 43 -2.53 -43.44 54.44
C ALA A 43 -2.39 -42.73 55.80
N ALA A 44 -1.41 -41.83 55.92
CA ALA A 44 -1.22 -41.00 57.11
C ALA A 44 -2.47 -40.16 57.42
N VAL A 45 -3.07 -39.49 56.43
CA VAL A 45 -4.30 -38.69 56.60
C VAL A 45 -5.48 -39.53 57.09
N ILE A 46 -5.63 -40.77 56.61
CA ILE A 46 -6.69 -41.67 57.07
C ILE A 46 -6.51 -41.98 58.56
N GLN A 47 -5.29 -42.34 58.97
CA GLN A 47 -5.03 -42.67 60.37
C GLN A 47 -5.13 -41.45 61.28
N LEU A 48 -4.73 -40.26 60.83
CA LEU A 48 -4.92 -39.01 61.58
C LEU A 48 -6.41 -38.68 61.76
N LYS A 49 -7.25 -38.93 60.75
CA LYS A 49 -8.71 -38.75 60.89
C LYS A 49 -9.32 -39.77 61.86
N ASN A 50 -8.82 -41.01 61.90
CA ASN A 50 -9.24 -42.00 62.89
C ASN A 50 -8.80 -41.59 64.31
N ALA A 51 -7.56 -41.13 64.48
CA ALA A 51 -7.05 -40.60 65.75
C ALA A 51 -7.90 -39.42 66.24
N LEU A 52 -8.25 -38.48 65.36
CA LEU A 52 -9.08 -37.32 65.68
C LEU A 52 -10.57 -37.65 65.87
N LYS A 53 -11.04 -38.81 65.44
CA LYS A 53 -12.41 -39.28 65.74
C LYS A 53 -12.51 -39.76 67.19
N GLU A 54 -11.48 -40.45 67.68
CA GLU A 54 -11.41 -40.96 69.06
C GLU A 54 -10.98 -39.86 70.05
N ALA A 55 -10.06 -38.97 69.64
CA ALA A 55 -9.60 -37.83 70.43
C ALA A 55 -9.61 -36.51 69.61
N PRO A 56 -10.77 -35.81 69.51
CA PRO A 56 -10.91 -34.61 68.67
C PRO A 56 -10.01 -33.43 69.03
N ASP A 57 -9.50 -33.40 70.26
CA ASP A 57 -8.63 -32.39 70.86
C ASP A 57 -7.14 -32.79 70.90
N ASN A 58 -6.76 -33.88 70.23
CA ASN A 58 -5.36 -34.30 70.12
C ASN A 58 -4.55 -33.32 69.26
N ARG A 59 -3.69 -32.52 69.91
CA ARG A 59 -2.88 -31.45 69.30
C ARG A 59 -1.89 -32.00 68.28
N ASP A 60 -1.18 -33.08 68.60
CA ASP A 60 -0.16 -33.69 67.74
C ASP A 60 -0.78 -34.23 66.44
N ALA A 61 -1.96 -34.85 66.54
CA ALA A 61 -2.68 -35.33 65.35
C ALA A 61 -3.15 -34.17 64.46
N ARG A 62 -3.62 -33.06 65.06
CA ARG A 62 -3.99 -31.84 64.31
C ARG A 62 -2.77 -31.23 63.61
N LEU A 63 -1.64 -31.10 64.31
CA LEU A 63 -0.41 -30.53 63.78
C LEU A 63 0.17 -31.36 62.63
N LEU A 64 0.24 -32.69 62.80
CA LEU A 64 0.73 -33.58 61.74
C LEU A 64 -0.20 -33.57 60.52
N LEU A 65 -1.52 -33.53 60.74
CA LEU A 65 -2.49 -33.40 59.66
C LEU A 65 -2.35 -32.06 58.92
N ALA A 66 -2.14 -30.96 59.65
CA ALA A 66 -1.90 -29.63 59.08
C ALA A 66 -0.64 -29.60 58.21
N ARG A 67 0.46 -30.20 58.68
CA ARG A 67 1.71 -30.31 57.91
C ARG A 67 1.53 -31.11 56.62
N ILE A 68 0.84 -32.25 56.69
CA ILE A 68 0.56 -33.06 55.49
C ILE A 68 -0.32 -32.29 54.50
N HIS A 69 -1.34 -31.59 54.97
CA HIS A 69 -2.16 -30.75 54.10
C HIS A 69 -1.32 -29.67 53.42
N LEU A 70 -0.41 -29.02 54.14
CA LEU A 70 0.46 -28.00 53.58
C LEU A 70 1.45 -28.58 52.55
N GLU A 71 2.06 -29.74 52.84
CA GLU A 71 2.99 -30.45 51.93
C GLU A 71 2.29 -30.96 50.67
N THR A 72 1.03 -31.39 50.78
CA THR A 72 0.23 -31.86 49.66
C THR A 72 -0.50 -30.74 48.90
N GLY A 73 -0.30 -29.48 49.30
CA GLY A 73 -0.80 -28.29 48.60
C GLY A 73 -2.20 -27.81 49.03
N ASP A 74 -2.84 -28.44 50.01
CA ASP A 74 -4.13 -28.02 50.57
C ASP A 74 -3.93 -27.00 51.71
N ALA A 75 -3.52 -25.79 51.34
CA ALA A 75 -3.22 -24.71 52.29
C ALA A 75 -4.44 -24.30 53.13
N ALA A 76 -5.66 -24.42 52.60
CA ALA A 76 -6.88 -24.07 53.32
C ALA A 76 -7.21 -25.10 54.41
N ALA A 77 -7.04 -26.39 54.13
CA ALA A 77 -7.17 -27.43 55.15
C ALA A 77 -6.06 -27.31 56.20
N ALA A 78 -4.82 -27.04 55.79
CA ALA A 78 -3.70 -26.82 56.70
C ALA A 78 -3.96 -25.68 57.68
N GLU A 79 -4.42 -24.51 57.19
CA GLU A 79 -4.79 -23.38 58.03
C GLU A 79 -5.83 -23.77 59.09
N LYS A 80 -6.88 -24.48 58.69
CA LYS A 80 -7.95 -24.88 59.61
C LYS A 80 -7.39 -25.71 60.77
N GLU A 81 -6.52 -26.67 60.46
CA GLU A 81 -5.93 -27.55 61.46
C GLU A 81 -4.88 -26.82 62.33
N PHE A 82 -4.05 -25.93 61.77
CA PHE A 82 -3.15 -25.07 62.56
C PHE A 82 -3.91 -24.11 63.49
N ARG A 83 -5.00 -23.50 63.03
CA ARG A 83 -5.87 -22.65 63.88
C ARG A 83 -6.53 -23.48 64.99
N GLN A 84 -6.89 -24.73 64.72
CA GLN A 84 -7.43 -25.62 65.75
C GLN A 84 -6.37 -26.04 66.77
N ALA A 85 -5.15 -26.37 66.34
CA ALA A 85 -4.03 -26.62 67.25
C ALA A 85 -3.73 -25.40 68.14
N ARG A 86 -3.76 -24.18 67.57
CA ARG A 86 -3.65 -22.92 68.33
C ARG A 86 -4.74 -22.78 69.40
N ARG A 87 -6.02 -23.05 69.07
CA ARG A 87 -7.14 -23.00 70.01
C ARG A 87 -7.01 -24.00 71.14
N LEU A 88 -6.37 -25.13 70.87
CA LEU A 88 -6.08 -26.16 71.85
C LEU A 88 -4.81 -25.87 72.66
N GLU A 89 -4.21 -24.69 72.53
CA GLU A 89 -2.98 -24.29 73.25
C GLU A 89 -1.78 -25.19 72.93
N ALA A 90 -1.64 -25.62 71.68
CA ALA A 90 -0.40 -26.22 71.19
C ALA A 90 0.76 -25.20 71.25
N GLU A 91 1.98 -25.72 71.44
CA GLU A 91 3.21 -24.91 71.48
C GLU A 91 3.29 -23.98 70.26
N ARG A 92 3.59 -22.71 70.50
CA ARG A 92 3.56 -21.66 69.46
C ARG A 92 4.41 -22.01 68.25
N ALA A 93 5.60 -22.55 68.50
CA ALA A 93 6.56 -22.94 67.47
C ALA A 93 6.01 -24.00 66.50
N ASP A 94 5.08 -24.86 66.94
CA ASP A 94 4.58 -25.97 66.13
C ASP A 94 3.54 -25.55 65.09
N TRP A 95 2.87 -24.41 65.27
CA TRP A 95 1.78 -23.97 64.37
C TRP A 95 2.01 -22.63 63.69
N ILE A 96 2.80 -21.72 64.25
CA ILE A 96 2.82 -20.33 63.76
C ILE A 96 3.41 -20.19 62.35
N THR A 97 4.54 -20.84 62.08
CA THR A 97 5.16 -20.82 60.74
C THR A 97 4.29 -21.59 59.75
N GLY A 98 3.74 -22.73 60.13
CA GLY A 98 2.81 -23.50 59.28
C GLY A 98 1.54 -22.72 58.91
N LEU A 99 0.97 -21.97 59.86
CA LEU A 99 -0.15 -21.06 59.61
C LEU A 99 0.24 -19.94 58.64
N ALA A 100 1.40 -19.31 58.86
CA ALA A 100 1.89 -18.25 57.98
C ALA A 100 2.11 -18.74 56.54
N HIS A 101 2.74 -19.90 56.36
CA HIS A 101 2.88 -20.54 55.03
C HIS A 101 1.52 -20.85 54.39
N SER A 102 0.56 -21.33 55.18
CA SER A 102 -0.80 -21.61 54.71
C SER A 102 -1.50 -20.34 54.21
N LEU A 103 -1.33 -19.21 54.90
CA LEU A 103 -1.89 -17.91 54.50
C LEU A 103 -1.16 -17.33 53.28
N LEU A 104 0.18 -17.43 53.22
CA LEU A 104 0.98 -17.00 52.07
C LEU A 104 0.58 -17.75 50.78
N ARG A 105 0.38 -19.07 50.86
CA ARG A 105 -0.06 -19.91 49.73
C ARG A 105 -1.48 -19.57 49.26
N GLN A 106 -2.31 -19.02 50.13
CA GLN A 106 -3.64 -18.51 49.81
C GLN A 106 -3.64 -17.03 49.39
N SER A 107 -2.46 -16.40 49.25
CA SER A 107 -2.29 -14.97 48.96
C SER A 107 -2.95 -14.03 49.97
N ARG A 108 -3.12 -14.47 51.23
CA ARG A 108 -3.73 -13.70 52.33
C ARG A 108 -2.66 -12.93 53.11
N PHE A 109 -1.97 -12.02 52.41
CA PHE A 109 -0.79 -11.30 52.92
C PHE A 109 -1.09 -10.41 54.13
N ASP A 110 -2.22 -9.69 54.13
CA ASP A 110 -2.62 -8.82 55.24
C ASP A 110 -2.78 -9.59 56.56
N GLU A 111 -3.29 -10.83 56.48
CA GLU A 111 -3.48 -11.67 57.65
C GLU A 111 -2.16 -12.24 58.18
N VAL A 112 -1.20 -12.51 57.29
CA VAL A 112 0.18 -12.82 57.72
C VAL A 112 0.75 -11.64 58.51
N LEU A 113 0.64 -10.43 57.97
CA LEU A 113 1.21 -9.24 58.58
C LEU A 113 0.52 -8.82 59.89
N LYS A 114 -0.75 -9.20 60.07
CA LYS A 114 -1.55 -8.87 61.25
C LYS A 114 -1.50 -9.95 62.34
N GLU A 115 -1.53 -11.23 61.98
CA GLU A 115 -1.62 -12.34 62.93
C GLU A 115 -0.28 -12.96 63.29
N ILE A 116 0.72 -12.88 62.40
CA ILE A 116 2.00 -13.58 62.54
C ILE A 116 3.05 -12.55 63.02
N GLU A 117 3.00 -12.25 64.31
CA GLU A 117 3.88 -11.30 64.97
C GLU A 117 5.01 -11.99 65.75
N VAL A 118 6.17 -11.34 65.83
CA VAL A 118 7.26 -11.77 66.73
C VAL A 118 6.92 -11.34 68.15
N THR A 119 7.06 -12.25 69.11
CA THR A 119 6.83 -12.01 70.54
C THR A 119 8.13 -12.11 71.33
N ALA A 120 8.16 -11.56 72.54
CA ALA A 120 9.37 -11.52 73.37
C ALA A 120 9.83 -12.92 73.82
N ASP A 121 8.91 -13.89 73.86
CA ASP A 121 9.17 -15.26 74.30
C ASP A 121 9.57 -16.19 73.13
N ASP A 122 9.54 -15.72 71.88
CA ASP A 122 9.91 -16.53 70.71
C ASP A 122 11.44 -16.77 70.70
N PRO A 123 11.90 -18.03 70.53
CA PRO A 123 13.31 -18.32 70.30
C PRO A 123 13.86 -17.57 69.09
N ALA A 124 15.13 -17.18 69.11
CA ALA A 124 15.76 -16.37 68.05
C ALA A 124 15.56 -16.96 66.64
N ALA A 125 15.69 -18.28 66.50
CA ALA A 125 15.46 -18.98 65.23
C ALA A 125 14.00 -18.84 64.75
N LEU A 126 13.01 -19.07 65.63
CA LEU A 126 11.60 -18.91 65.30
C LEU A 126 11.24 -17.45 64.98
N ALA A 127 11.83 -16.50 65.72
CA ALA A 127 11.66 -15.08 65.44
C ALA A 127 12.25 -14.68 64.07
N ALA A 128 13.36 -15.30 63.65
CA ALA A 128 13.92 -15.12 62.31
C ALA A 128 12.99 -15.68 61.23
N ASP A 129 12.49 -16.91 61.40
CA ASP A 129 11.53 -17.54 60.48
C ASP A 129 10.26 -16.69 60.30
N ILE A 130 9.69 -16.19 61.40
CA ILE A 130 8.51 -15.31 61.36
C ILE A 130 8.80 -14.04 60.57
N ARG A 131 9.96 -13.41 60.77
CA ARG A 131 10.34 -12.20 60.02
C ARG A 131 10.49 -12.48 58.53
N VAL A 132 11.08 -13.61 58.15
CA VAL A 132 11.18 -14.04 56.74
C VAL A 132 9.80 -14.20 56.11
N LEU A 133 8.86 -14.86 56.80
CA LEU A 133 7.51 -15.09 56.28
C LEU A 133 6.73 -13.78 56.12
N ARG A 134 6.91 -12.84 57.04
CA ARG A 134 6.36 -11.48 56.90
C ARG A 134 7.02 -10.71 55.76
N ALA A 135 8.33 -10.82 55.59
CA ALA A 135 9.05 -10.18 54.50
C ALA A 135 8.54 -10.70 53.13
N GLN A 136 8.28 -12.00 53.02
CA GLN A 136 7.67 -12.60 51.82
C GLN A 136 6.26 -12.04 51.55
N ALA A 137 5.42 -11.86 52.59
CA ALA A 137 4.11 -11.21 52.43
C ALA A 137 4.23 -9.75 51.95
N LEU A 138 5.14 -8.97 52.53
CA LEU A 138 5.41 -7.58 52.13
C LEU A 138 5.93 -7.51 50.69
N MET A 139 6.84 -8.41 50.31
CA MET A 139 7.37 -8.49 48.95
C MET A 139 6.26 -8.80 47.94
N ALA A 140 5.32 -9.71 48.28
CA ALA A 140 4.16 -10.01 47.44
C ALA A 140 3.17 -8.85 47.32
N GLN A 141 3.14 -7.93 48.30
CA GLN A 141 2.35 -6.68 48.24
C GLN A 141 3.07 -5.53 47.52
N GLY A 142 4.34 -5.71 47.12
CA GLY A 142 5.16 -4.67 46.51
C GLY A 142 5.79 -3.70 47.52
N GLU A 143 5.68 -3.95 48.82
CA GLU A 143 6.27 -3.14 49.90
C GLU A 143 7.75 -3.51 50.10
N LEU A 144 8.55 -3.31 49.05
CA LEU A 144 9.92 -3.85 48.93
C LEU A 144 10.86 -3.37 50.04
N ALA A 145 10.81 -2.08 50.41
CA ALA A 145 11.65 -1.52 51.46
C ALA A 145 11.34 -2.12 52.85
N GLN A 146 10.07 -2.40 53.13
CA GLN A 146 9.66 -3.02 54.38
C GLN A 146 10.04 -4.50 54.41
N ALA A 147 9.94 -5.20 53.27
CA ALA A 147 10.39 -6.58 53.13
C ALA A 147 11.91 -6.70 53.38
N GLU A 148 12.70 -5.82 52.77
CA GLU A 148 14.15 -5.75 52.95
C GLU A 148 14.54 -5.58 54.42
N GLU A 149 13.87 -4.67 55.13
CA GLU A 149 14.09 -4.46 56.57
C GLU A 149 13.77 -5.72 57.39
N GLN A 150 12.67 -6.42 57.09
CA GLN A 150 12.33 -7.65 57.80
C GLN A 150 13.35 -8.77 57.54
N PHE A 151 13.82 -8.94 56.30
CA PHE A 151 14.90 -9.90 56.00
C PHE A 151 16.20 -9.55 56.72
N ARG A 152 16.61 -8.27 56.75
CA ARG A 152 17.80 -7.84 57.51
C ARG A 152 17.67 -8.11 59.00
N ARG A 153 16.50 -7.87 59.58
CA ARG A 153 16.23 -8.18 60.98
C ARG A 153 16.21 -9.68 61.26
N ALA A 154 15.79 -10.51 60.31
CA ALA A 154 15.93 -11.95 60.42
C ALA A 154 17.41 -12.35 60.45
N LEU A 155 18.24 -11.78 59.55
CA LEU A 155 19.68 -12.02 59.53
C LEU A 155 20.44 -11.50 60.75
N ALA A 156 19.90 -10.52 61.46
CA ALA A 156 20.46 -10.07 62.75
C ALA A 156 20.21 -11.09 63.88
N LEU A 157 19.20 -11.96 63.73
CA LEU A 157 18.86 -13.03 64.70
C LEU A 157 19.52 -14.36 64.33
N ASP A 158 19.62 -14.64 63.03
CA ASP A 158 20.31 -15.80 62.46
C ASP A 158 21.06 -15.38 61.19
N ASP A 159 22.37 -15.17 61.32
CA ASP A 159 23.24 -14.68 60.24
C ASP A 159 23.47 -15.69 59.11
N LYS A 160 22.98 -16.93 59.26
CA LYS A 160 23.08 -18.01 58.27
C LYS A 160 21.73 -18.42 57.69
N HIS A 161 20.66 -17.70 58.03
CA HIS A 161 19.31 -18.02 57.57
C HIS A 161 19.20 -17.99 56.04
N THR A 162 18.98 -19.16 55.44
CA THR A 162 18.99 -19.34 53.97
C THR A 162 17.93 -18.49 53.29
N ASP A 163 16.67 -18.60 53.71
CA ASP A 163 15.55 -17.90 53.04
C ASP A 163 15.62 -16.36 53.18
N ALA A 164 16.24 -15.83 54.24
CA ALA A 164 16.44 -14.40 54.40
C ALA A 164 17.47 -13.86 53.40
N HIS A 165 18.56 -14.59 53.18
CA HIS A 165 19.53 -14.27 52.14
C HIS A 165 18.91 -14.36 50.74
N LEU A 166 18.10 -15.39 50.47
CA LEU A 166 17.42 -15.54 49.18
C LEU A 166 16.39 -14.44 48.92
N GLY A 167 15.64 -14.04 49.94
CA GLY A 167 14.72 -12.91 49.86
C GLY A 167 15.44 -11.60 49.49
N LEU A 168 16.56 -11.31 50.15
CA LEU A 168 17.39 -10.15 49.79
C LEU A 168 18.04 -10.29 48.40
N ALA A 169 18.49 -11.50 48.03
CA ALA A 169 19.07 -11.75 46.71
C ALA A 169 18.04 -11.49 45.59
N GLN A 170 16.77 -11.88 45.81
CA GLN A 170 15.68 -11.63 44.88
C GLN A 170 15.36 -10.13 44.76
N LEU A 171 15.38 -9.39 45.87
CA LEU A 171 15.20 -7.94 45.87
C LEU A 171 16.33 -7.24 45.09
N ALA A 172 17.59 -7.61 45.36
CA ALA A 172 18.75 -7.09 44.65
C ALA A 172 18.71 -7.42 43.15
N TYR A 173 18.34 -8.65 42.79
CA TYR A 173 18.16 -9.08 41.39
C TYR A 173 17.08 -8.24 40.68
N ASN A 174 15.92 -8.04 41.32
CA ASN A 174 14.84 -7.22 40.75
C ASN A 174 15.24 -5.74 40.60
N ALA A 175 16.16 -5.25 41.44
CA ALA A 175 16.74 -3.91 41.34
C ALA A 175 17.87 -3.80 40.30
N GLY A 176 18.29 -4.91 39.67
CA GLY A 176 19.41 -4.95 38.73
C GLY A 176 20.79 -4.94 39.40
N GLU A 177 20.86 -5.12 40.72
CA GLU A 177 22.09 -5.11 41.52
C GLU A 177 22.74 -6.51 41.55
N TYR A 178 23.11 -7.03 40.37
CA TYR A 178 23.56 -8.43 40.19
C TYR A 178 24.75 -8.83 41.07
N ALA A 179 25.69 -7.91 41.32
CA ALA A 179 26.84 -8.18 42.18
C ALA A 179 26.42 -8.46 43.64
N GLN A 180 25.46 -7.70 44.16
CA GLN A 180 24.93 -7.91 45.51
C GLN A 180 24.06 -9.17 45.56
N ALA A 181 23.22 -9.37 44.54
CA ALA A 181 22.39 -10.58 44.41
C ALA A 181 23.24 -11.86 44.45
N HIS A 182 24.38 -11.87 43.76
CA HIS A 182 25.34 -12.98 43.80
C HIS A 182 25.90 -13.24 45.20
N GLN A 183 26.37 -12.21 45.91
CA GLN A 183 26.91 -12.37 47.26
C GLN A 183 25.88 -12.97 48.22
N LEU A 184 24.63 -12.54 48.10
CA LEU A 184 23.53 -13.00 48.97
C LEU A 184 23.14 -14.45 48.66
N VAL A 185 23.00 -14.83 47.39
CA VAL A 185 22.69 -16.22 47.03
C VAL A 185 23.86 -17.17 47.35
N ASP A 186 25.10 -16.71 47.24
CA ASP A 186 26.28 -17.53 47.61
C ASP A 186 26.32 -17.81 49.11
N ARG A 187 25.93 -16.84 49.97
CA ARG A 187 25.76 -17.09 51.41
C ARG A 187 24.63 -18.08 51.70
N ALA A 188 23.54 -18.03 50.95
CA ALA A 188 22.46 -19.01 51.07
C ALA A 188 22.95 -20.43 50.70
N LEU A 189 23.76 -20.55 49.64
CA LEU A 189 24.36 -21.81 49.19
C LEU A 189 25.45 -22.34 50.15
N ASP A 190 26.18 -21.46 50.84
CA ASP A 190 27.14 -21.87 51.88
C ASP A 190 26.44 -22.53 53.07
N SER A 191 25.24 -22.07 53.42
CA SER A 191 24.40 -22.67 54.45
C SER A 191 23.74 -23.98 53.99
N ASP A 192 23.22 -24.02 52.77
CA ASP A 192 22.62 -25.22 52.17
C ASP A 192 22.90 -25.31 50.66
N ARG A 193 23.89 -26.14 50.31
CA ARG A 193 24.32 -26.36 48.92
C ARG A 193 23.26 -27.08 48.07
N GLY A 194 22.36 -27.84 48.70
CA GLY A 194 21.29 -28.59 48.04
C GLY A 194 19.99 -27.79 47.88
N SER A 195 19.94 -26.55 48.36
CA SER A 195 18.73 -25.73 48.33
C SER A 195 18.25 -25.49 46.90
N TYR A 196 17.08 -26.04 46.56
CA TYR A 196 16.40 -25.77 45.28
C TYR A 196 16.27 -24.26 45.02
N SER A 197 15.78 -23.51 46.02
CA SER A 197 15.52 -22.08 45.89
C SER A 197 16.80 -21.29 45.65
N ALA A 198 17.91 -21.67 46.31
CA ALA A 198 19.20 -21.01 46.12
C ALA A 198 19.81 -21.30 44.75
N ASN A 199 19.76 -22.56 44.31
CA ASN A 199 20.22 -22.94 42.97
C ASN A 199 19.41 -22.24 41.87
N LEU A 200 18.08 -22.16 42.03
CA LEU A 200 17.19 -21.47 41.08
C LEU A 200 17.49 -19.98 40.98
N VAL A 201 17.57 -19.27 42.12
CA VAL A 201 17.86 -17.82 42.13
C VAL A 201 19.24 -17.55 41.53
N LYS A 202 20.25 -18.38 41.84
CA LYS A 202 21.58 -18.28 41.22
C LYS A 202 21.49 -18.44 39.71
N ALA A 203 20.74 -19.43 39.22
CA ALA A 203 20.53 -19.65 37.80
C ALA A 203 19.84 -18.47 37.11
N GLN A 204 18.82 -17.88 37.72
CA GLN A 204 18.10 -16.72 37.20
C GLN A 204 19.01 -15.48 37.10
N ILE A 205 19.82 -15.19 38.12
CA ILE A 205 20.79 -14.09 38.09
C ILE A 205 21.77 -14.28 36.92
N LEU A 206 22.37 -15.48 36.82
CA LEU A 206 23.32 -15.79 35.74
C LEU A 206 22.66 -15.74 34.35
N ALA A 207 21.40 -16.16 34.22
CA ALA A 207 20.66 -16.11 32.97
C ALA A 207 20.39 -14.67 32.52
N ALA A 208 20.03 -13.77 33.44
CA ALA A 208 19.83 -12.35 33.13
C ALA A 208 21.13 -11.67 32.67
N GLU A 209 22.28 -12.07 33.24
CA GLU A 209 23.61 -11.65 32.79
C GLU A 209 24.10 -12.38 31.52
N LYS A 210 23.29 -13.30 30.96
CA LYS A 210 23.61 -14.13 29.79
C LYS A 210 24.89 -14.98 29.96
N ARG A 211 25.17 -15.44 31.18
CA ARG A 211 26.34 -16.30 31.47
C ARG A 211 26.03 -17.76 31.14
N ALA A 212 27.01 -18.44 30.53
CA ALA A 212 26.93 -19.85 30.16
C ALA A 212 26.57 -20.77 31.35
N GLU A 213 27.12 -20.46 32.52
CA GLU A 213 26.94 -21.23 33.77
C GLU A 213 25.49 -21.35 34.22
N ALA A 214 24.57 -20.48 33.77
CA ALA A 214 23.17 -20.48 34.18
C ALA A 214 22.50 -21.85 34.01
N VAL A 215 22.80 -22.55 32.90
CA VAL A 215 22.23 -23.88 32.60
C VAL A 215 22.60 -24.91 33.66
N ASN A 216 23.87 -24.94 34.09
CA ASN A 216 24.34 -25.85 35.14
C ASN A 216 23.64 -25.62 36.48
N TRP A 217 23.31 -24.37 36.79
CA TRP A 217 22.59 -24.02 38.03
C TRP A 217 21.09 -24.35 37.94
N PHE A 218 20.48 -24.24 36.76
CA PHE A 218 19.14 -24.78 36.54
C PHE A 218 19.13 -26.31 36.66
N ASP A 219 20.15 -27.00 36.16
CA ASP A 219 20.28 -28.46 36.33
C ASP A 219 20.36 -28.85 37.79
N ARG A 220 21.13 -28.14 38.61
CA ARG A 220 21.16 -28.36 40.08
C ARG A 220 19.81 -28.11 40.75
N ALA A 221 19.05 -27.11 40.31
CA ALA A 221 17.70 -26.89 40.80
C ALA A 221 16.77 -28.07 40.41
N LEU A 222 16.92 -28.59 39.20
CA LEU A 222 16.14 -29.74 38.70
C LEU A 222 16.58 -31.07 39.34
N GLU A 223 17.83 -31.22 39.78
CA GLU A 223 18.25 -32.38 40.61
C GLU A 223 17.47 -32.44 41.93
N ALA A 224 17.23 -31.27 42.55
CA ALA A 224 16.45 -31.18 43.78
C ALA A 224 14.93 -31.31 43.54
N ARG A 225 14.43 -30.80 42.41
CA ARG A 225 13.02 -30.90 42.01
C ARG A 225 12.91 -31.20 40.51
N PRO A 226 12.90 -32.49 40.11
CA PRO A 226 12.88 -32.87 38.71
C PRO A 226 11.69 -32.30 37.95
N ASP A 227 10.53 -32.20 38.59
CA ASP A 227 9.27 -31.77 37.96
C ASP A 227 9.05 -30.25 37.93
N ASP A 228 10.04 -29.46 38.32
CA ASP A 228 9.87 -28.01 38.42
C ASP A 228 9.82 -27.31 37.06
N ILE A 229 8.66 -26.74 36.74
CA ILE A 229 8.41 -26.06 35.47
C ILE A 229 9.23 -24.76 35.34
N VAL A 230 9.40 -24.01 36.44
CA VAL A 230 10.09 -22.72 36.40
C VAL A 230 11.57 -22.91 36.08
N ALA A 231 12.23 -23.89 36.71
CA ALA A 231 13.60 -24.24 36.42
C ALA A 231 13.79 -24.76 34.99
N ARG A 232 12.88 -25.62 34.48
CA ARG A 232 12.93 -26.10 33.09
C ARG A 232 12.74 -24.97 32.07
N LEU A 233 11.78 -24.07 32.28
CA LEU A 233 11.57 -22.89 31.42
C LEU A 233 12.81 -21.99 31.40
N GLY A 234 13.39 -21.72 32.58
CA GLY A 234 14.62 -20.94 32.70
C GLY A 234 15.79 -21.57 31.96
N LYS A 235 15.96 -22.90 32.08
CA LYS A 235 16.97 -23.67 31.35
C LYS A 235 16.79 -23.55 29.84
N ALA A 236 15.59 -23.79 29.32
CA ALA A 236 15.29 -23.71 27.89
C ALA A 236 15.58 -22.30 27.33
N GLN A 237 15.14 -21.25 28.04
CA GLN A 237 15.40 -19.86 27.68
C GLN A 237 16.91 -19.56 27.66
N ALA A 238 17.66 -20.00 28.68
CA ALA A 238 19.10 -19.78 28.76
C ALA A 238 19.85 -20.46 27.61
N LEU A 239 19.48 -21.70 27.26
CA LEU A 239 20.05 -22.43 26.12
C LEU A 239 19.79 -21.71 24.79
N ILE A 240 18.56 -21.22 24.56
CA ILE A 240 18.20 -20.46 23.35
C ILE A 240 19.00 -19.17 23.25
N VAL A 241 19.15 -18.41 24.35
CA VAL A 241 19.92 -17.16 24.38
C VAL A 241 21.41 -17.40 24.12
N GLN A 242 21.93 -18.56 24.52
CA GLN A 242 23.32 -18.97 24.26
C GLN A 242 23.53 -19.51 22.83
N GLY A 243 22.46 -19.69 22.04
CA GLY A 243 22.52 -20.29 20.70
C GLY A 243 22.58 -21.81 20.68
N GLU A 244 22.44 -22.46 21.84
CA GLU A 244 22.49 -23.92 22.01
C GLU A 244 21.13 -24.58 21.68
N PHE A 245 20.64 -24.33 20.46
CA PHE A 245 19.29 -24.74 20.04
C PHE A 245 19.06 -26.26 20.08
N SER A 246 20.10 -27.05 19.78
CA SER A 246 20.02 -28.52 19.81
C SER A 246 19.80 -29.07 21.23
N ALA A 247 20.40 -28.41 22.24
CA ALA A 247 20.21 -28.77 23.65
C ALA A 247 18.89 -28.23 24.21
N ALA A 248 18.38 -27.10 23.69
CA ALA A 248 17.12 -26.52 24.09
C ALA A 248 15.89 -27.34 23.64
N ARG A 249 15.94 -27.92 22.44
CA ARG A 249 14.81 -28.66 21.84
C ARG A 249 14.21 -29.74 22.75
N PRO A 250 14.96 -30.71 23.28
CA PRO A 250 14.37 -31.74 24.14
C PRO A 250 13.73 -31.15 25.41
N VAL A 251 14.29 -30.05 25.96
CA VAL A 251 13.72 -29.38 27.14
C VAL A 251 12.40 -28.69 26.80
N VAL A 252 12.29 -28.07 25.62
CA VAL A 252 11.04 -27.44 25.14
C VAL A 252 9.99 -28.50 24.80
N ASP A 253 10.37 -29.62 24.20
CA ASP A 253 9.47 -30.74 23.88
C ASP A 253 8.83 -31.31 25.16
N GLU A 254 9.63 -31.58 26.21
CA GLU A 254 9.13 -31.99 27.53
C GLU A 254 8.14 -30.97 28.12
N LEU A 255 8.41 -29.67 27.98
CA LEU A 255 7.52 -28.62 28.46
C LEU A 255 6.21 -28.57 27.66
N LEU A 256 6.24 -28.83 26.35
CA LEU A 256 5.05 -28.88 25.50
C LEU A 256 4.15 -30.08 25.81
N GLU A 257 4.73 -31.22 26.22
CA GLU A 257 3.95 -32.39 26.66
C GLU A 257 3.13 -32.09 27.93
N VAL A 258 3.72 -31.34 28.87
CA VAL A 258 3.06 -31.00 30.14
C VAL A 258 2.16 -29.77 30.02
N LEU A 259 2.56 -28.79 29.20
CA LEU A 259 1.92 -27.47 29.10
C LEU A 259 1.68 -27.03 27.63
N PRO A 260 0.88 -27.78 26.84
CA PRO A 260 0.72 -27.55 25.40
C PRO A 260 0.08 -26.20 25.05
N GLU A 261 -0.66 -25.58 25.98
CA GLU A 261 -1.35 -24.30 25.79
C GLU A 261 -0.66 -23.13 26.50
N ASN A 262 0.55 -23.33 27.04
CA ASN A 262 1.29 -22.25 27.68
C ASN A 262 1.99 -21.38 26.64
N ALA A 263 1.67 -20.08 26.66
CA ALA A 263 2.20 -19.11 25.70
C ALA A 263 3.72 -18.95 25.78
N GLN A 264 4.33 -19.05 26.96
CA GLN A 264 5.78 -18.94 27.13
C GLN A 264 6.49 -20.15 26.50
N VAL A 265 5.98 -21.37 26.72
CA VAL A 265 6.53 -22.59 26.10
C VAL A 265 6.40 -22.53 24.58
N THR A 266 5.21 -22.15 24.09
CA THR A 266 4.95 -22.01 22.65
C THR A 266 5.82 -20.92 22.01
N HIS A 267 6.13 -19.85 22.75
CA HIS A 267 7.07 -18.82 22.28
C HIS A 267 8.49 -19.38 22.12
N LEU A 268 8.98 -20.18 23.07
CA LEU A 268 10.29 -20.83 22.98
C LEU A 268 10.36 -21.78 21.79
N ASP A 269 9.30 -22.54 21.53
CA ASP A 269 9.20 -23.39 20.34
C ASP A 269 9.28 -22.56 19.04
N GLY A 270 8.53 -21.44 18.98
CA GLY A 270 8.62 -20.50 17.86
C GLY A 270 10.03 -19.94 17.64
N LEU A 271 10.79 -19.68 18.71
CA LEU A 271 12.19 -19.24 18.60
C LEU A 271 13.10 -20.33 18.03
N LEU A 272 12.90 -21.60 18.42
CA LEU A 272 13.66 -22.74 17.89
C LEU A 272 13.34 -23.00 16.41
N GLU A 273 12.06 -22.93 16.03
CA GLU A 273 11.66 -23.06 14.62
C GLU A 273 12.21 -21.90 13.77
N PHE A 274 12.17 -20.67 14.30
CA PHE A 274 12.75 -19.52 13.63
C PHE A 274 14.27 -19.66 13.42
N SER A 275 15.01 -20.11 14.45
CA SER A 275 16.46 -20.32 14.32
C SER A 275 16.84 -21.48 13.40
N ALA A 276 15.96 -22.47 13.26
CA ALA A 276 16.10 -23.56 12.30
C ALA A 276 15.75 -23.17 10.85
N GLY A 277 15.24 -21.96 10.60
CA GLY A 277 14.76 -21.51 9.29
C GLY A 277 13.37 -22.07 8.91
N ASN A 278 12.69 -22.70 9.85
CA ASN A 278 11.36 -23.29 9.68
C ASN A 278 10.27 -22.22 9.83
N HIS A 279 10.20 -21.31 8.86
CA HIS A 279 9.37 -20.10 8.95
C HIS A 279 7.86 -20.40 9.09
N ASP A 280 7.35 -21.47 8.49
CA ASP A 280 5.92 -21.82 8.59
C ASP A 280 5.55 -22.31 9.99
N GLN A 281 6.40 -23.15 10.58
CA GLN A 281 6.22 -23.64 11.96
C GLN A 281 6.36 -22.49 12.97
N ALA A 282 7.37 -21.61 12.77
CA ALA A 282 7.56 -20.44 13.61
C ALA A 282 6.34 -19.49 13.57
N LEU A 283 5.77 -19.23 12.38
CA LEU A 283 4.54 -18.45 12.26
C LEU A 283 3.38 -19.10 13.00
N ALA A 284 3.20 -20.41 12.90
CA ALA A 284 2.14 -21.13 13.61
C ALA A 284 2.30 -21.00 15.13
N ALA A 285 3.52 -21.19 15.64
CA ALA A 285 3.83 -21.05 17.06
C ALA A 285 3.57 -19.62 17.55
N PHE A 286 4.11 -18.59 16.89
CA PHE A 286 3.91 -17.20 17.32
C PHE A 286 2.45 -16.72 17.18
N ASN A 287 1.70 -17.20 16.19
CA ASN A 287 0.26 -16.93 16.11
C ASN A 287 -0.51 -17.61 17.24
N LYS A 288 -0.14 -18.83 17.63
CA LYS A 288 -0.72 -19.48 18.82
C LYS A 288 -0.43 -18.67 20.09
N VAL A 289 0.77 -18.11 20.24
CA VAL A 289 1.09 -17.18 21.33
C VAL A 289 0.14 -15.97 21.33
N LEU A 290 -0.06 -15.32 20.18
CA LEU A 290 -0.97 -14.16 20.08
C LEU A 290 -2.45 -14.52 20.28
N SER A 291 -2.86 -15.77 20.03
CA SER A 291 -4.23 -16.22 20.31
C SER A 291 -4.55 -16.27 21.82
N VAL A 292 -3.54 -16.54 22.64
CA VAL A 292 -3.66 -16.57 24.12
C VAL A 292 -3.31 -15.22 24.73
N GLN A 293 -2.30 -14.54 24.19
CA GLN A 293 -1.81 -13.24 24.64
C GLN A 293 -1.73 -12.26 23.46
N PRO A 294 -2.84 -11.58 23.11
CA PRO A 294 -2.91 -10.70 21.93
C PRO A 294 -1.91 -9.53 21.92
N LYS A 295 -1.30 -9.21 23.06
CA LYS A 295 -0.35 -8.09 23.24
C LYS A 295 1.09 -8.56 23.53
N HIS A 296 1.46 -9.75 23.06
CA HIS A 296 2.80 -10.30 23.28
C HIS A 296 3.84 -9.70 22.32
N ALA A 297 4.45 -8.58 22.70
CA ALA A 297 5.39 -7.83 21.86
C ALA A 297 6.54 -8.68 21.25
N PRO A 298 7.24 -9.58 21.97
CA PRO A 298 8.25 -10.42 21.35
C PRO A 298 7.73 -11.27 20.18
N ALA A 299 6.54 -11.87 20.28
CA ALA A 299 5.95 -12.64 19.19
C ALA A 299 5.62 -11.76 17.98
N MET A 300 5.10 -10.54 18.20
CA MET A 300 4.87 -9.55 17.13
C MET A 300 6.15 -9.22 16.38
N LEU A 301 7.27 -8.99 17.07
CA LEU A 301 8.56 -8.71 16.43
C LEU A 301 9.00 -9.85 15.49
N PHE A 302 8.90 -11.10 15.94
CA PHE A 302 9.28 -12.26 15.12
C PHE A 302 8.32 -12.48 13.95
N LEU A 303 7.00 -12.34 14.15
CA LEU A 303 6.03 -12.38 13.05
C LEU A 303 6.35 -11.31 12.01
N GLY A 304 6.58 -10.07 12.43
CA GLY A 304 6.98 -8.97 11.55
C GLY A 304 8.25 -9.28 10.76
N THR A 305 9.26 -9.84 11.44
CA THR A 305 10.53 -10.26 10.83
C THR A 305 10.35 -11.36 9.78
N ILE A 306 9.60 -12.42 10.11
CA ILE A 306 9.35 -13.54 9.20
C ILE A 306 8.56 -13.07 7.97
N HIS A 307 7.51 -12.25 8.18
CA HIS A 307 6.75 -11.70 7.07
C HIS A 307 7.60 -10.82 6.15
N HIS A 308 8.52 -10.02 6.72
CA HIS A 308 9.46 -9.23 5.93
C HIS A 308 10.39 -10.12 5.08
N GLN A 309 10.97 -11.16 5.68
CA GLN A 309 11.83 -12.12 4.97
C GLN A 309 11.11 -12.88 3.85
N ARG A 310 9.80 -13.07 3.96
CA ARG A 310 8.96 -13.72 2.93
C ARG A 310 8.41 -12.75 1.87
N GLY A 311 8.72 -11.47 1.96
CA GLY A 311 8.16 -10.44 1.06
C GLY A 311 6.68 -10.10 1.34
N ASN A 312 6.12 -10.57 2.45
CA ASN A 312 4.75 -10.24 2.88
C ASN A 312 4.72 -8.87 3.57
N LEU A 313 5.02 -7.81 2.80
CA LEU A 313 5.33 -6.48 3.31
C LEU A 313 4.21 -5.86 4.17
N ASP A 314 2.94 -6.07 3.83
CA ASP A 314 1.82 -5.49 4.59
C ASP A 314 1.64 -6.12 5.97
N GLN A 315 1.80 -7.45 6.07
CA GLN A 315 1.75 -8.14 7.37
C GLN A 315 2.97 -7.81 8.21
N ALA A 316 4.14 -7.72 7.58
CA ALA A 316 5.35 -7.27 8.26
C ALA A 316 5.17 -5.88 8.86
N ARG A 317 4.61 -4.95 8.08
CA ARG A 317 4.31 -3.58 8.51
C ARG A 317 3.36 -3.57 9.71
N LEU A 318 2.25 -4.34 9.65
CA LEU A 318 1.27 -4.43 10.74
C LEU A 318 1.93 -4.84 12.06
N TYR A 319 2.60 -6.01 12.09
CA TYR A 319 3.18 -6.52 13.33
C TYR A 319 4.34 -5.67 13.86
N LEU A 320 5.15 -5.07 12.98
CA LEU A 320 6.23 -4.17 13.39
C LEU A 320 5.70 -2.85 13.93
N SER A 321 4.62 -2.30 13.36
CA SER A 321 3.95 -1.11 13.89
C SER A 321 3.39 -1.37 15.29
N ASP A 322 2.65 -2.47 15.47
CA ASP A 322 2.10 -2.86 16.77
C ASP A 322 3.21 -3.08 17.82
N TYR A 323 4.31 -3.73 17.43
CA TYR A 323 5.47 -3.91 18.31
C TYR A 323 6.07 -2.57 18.78
N LEU A 324 6.18 -1.59 17.88
CA LEU A 324 6.76 -0.29 18.19
C LEU A 324 5.90 0.58 19.12
N GLU A 325 4.62 0.25 19.32
CA GLU A 325 3.81 0.87 20.39
C GLU A 325 4.37 0.53 21.79
N TYR A 326 4.95 -0.66 21.95
CA TYR A 326 5.55 -1.12 23.22
C TYR A 326 7.03 -0.77 23.34
N ALA A 327 7.75 -0.82 22.22
CA ALA A 327 9.19 -0.60 22.18
C ALA A 327 9.56 0.55 21.21
N PRO A 328 9.14 1.80 21.49
CA PRO A 328 9.26 2.90 20.55
C PRO A 328 10.71 3.29 20.21
N ALA A 329 11.70 2.87 21.00
CA ALA A 329 13.12 3.12 20.74
C ALA A 329 13.85 1.97 20.04
N HIS A 330 13.15 0.89 19.63
CA HIS A 330 13.80 -0.29 19.07
C HIS A 330 14.29 -0.05 17.62
N VAL A 331 15.56 0.35 17.50
CA VAL A 331 16.23 0.71 16.24
C VAL A 331 16.05 -0.35 15.14
N PRO A 332 16.29 -1.66 15.36
CA PRO A 332 16.17 -2.65 14.28
C PRO A 332 14.75 -2.77 13.72
N ALA A 333 13.72 -2.63 14.57
CA ALA A 333 12.33 -2.70 14.12
C ALA A 333 11.94 -1.46 13.31
N ARG A 334 12.37 -0.26 13.74
CA ARG A 334 12.19 0.97 12.96
C ARG A 334 12.93 0.91 11.63
N GLN A 335 14.14 0.34 11.60
CA GLN A 335 14.90 0.15 10.38
C GLN A 335 14.17 -0.76 9.39
N MET A 336 13.69 -1.91 9.88
CA MET A 336 12.94 -2.87 9.06
C MET A 336 11.64 -2.25 8.53
N LEU A 337 10.88 -1.57 9.40
CA LEU A 337 9.65 -0.90 9.02
C LEU A 337 9.90 0.25 8.03
N GLY A 338 10.97 1.02 8.22
CA GLY A 338 11.39 2.06 7.28
C GLY A 338 11.77 1.49 5.91
N SER A 339 12.56 0.42 5.87
CA SER A 339 12.90 -0.31 4.64
C SER A 339 11.67 -0.82 3.90
N ILE A 340 10.69 -1.39 4.62
CA ILE A 340 9.41 -1.83 4.05
C ILE A 340 8.68 -0.66 3.38
N ASN A 341 8.60 0.49 4.07
CA ASN A 341 7.94 1.67 3.51
C ASN A 341 8.68 2.22 2.28
N LEU A 342 10.01 2.23 2.28
CA LEU A 342 10.82 2.60 1.11
C LEU A 342 10.55 1.69 -0.09
N GLN A 343 10.47 0.37 0.13
CA GLN A 343 10.15 -0.60 -0.93
C GLN A 343 8.74 -0.39 -1.49
N GLN A 344 7.80 0.07 -0.67
CA GLN A 344 6.43 0.40 -1.07
C GLN A 344 6.31 1.80 -1.70
N GLY A 345 7.40 2.56 -1.82
CA GLY A 345 7.38 3.94 -2.32
C GLY A 345 6.83 4.98 -1.31
N LYS A 346 6.60 4.56 -0.06
CA LYS A 346 6.10 5.40 1.05
C LYS A 346 7.26 6.10 1.77
N VAL A 347 7.95 6.96 1.02
CA VAL A 347 9.23 7.53 1.45
C VAL A 347 9.08 8.45 2.66
N LYS A 348 7.99 9.24 2.73
CA LYS A 348 7.73 10.15 3.84
C LYS A 348 7.45 9.40 5.14
N GLU A 349 6.64 8.35 5.07
CA GLU A 349 6.33 7.48 6.20
C GLU A 349 7.59 6.77 6.71
N ALA A 350 8.48 6.33 5.80
CA ALA A 350 9.77 5.77 6.18
C ALA A 350 10.61 6.77 6.99
N ILE A 351 10.63 8.05 6.57
CA ILE A 351 11.31 9.13 7.29
C ILE A 351 10.68 9.33 8.69
N GLU A 352 9.36 9.42 8.79
CA GLU A 352 8.63 9.61 10.06
C GLU A 352 8.90 8.45 11.05
N ILE A 353 8.98 7.23 10.54
CA ILE A 353 9.30 6.04 11.33
C ILE A 353 10.77 6.02 11.75
N MET A 354 11.70 6.43 10.90
CA MET A 354 13.12 6.28 11.17
C MET A 354 13.73 7.48 11.91
N GLN A 355 13.30 8.70 11.62
CA GLN A 355 13.88 9.92 12.20
C GLN A 355 13.93 9.91 13.75
N PRO A 356 12.89 9.48 14.49
CA PRO A 356 12.89 9.55 15.96
C PRO A 356 13.96 8.71 16.64
N ALA A 357 14.48 7.66 15.96
CA ALA A 357 15.52 6.81 16.50
C ALA A 357 16.90 7.06 15.86
N ALA A 358 17.06 8.10 15.05
CA ALA A 358 18.33 8.42 14.39
C ALA A 358 19.46 8.68 15.41
N GLU A 359 19.18 9.32 16.54
CA GLU A 359 20.19 9.55 17.58
C GLU A 359 20.55 8.25 18.33
N ALA A 360 19.57 7.40 18.63
CA ALA A 360 19.83 6.08 19.20
C ALA A 360 20.58 5.16 18.22
N ALA A 361 20.44 5.41 16.91
CA ALA A 361 21.09 4.71 15.82
C ALA A 361 22.37 5.42 15.33
N ARG A 362 22.94 6.36 16.09
CA ARG A 362 24.09 7.18 15.65
C ARG A 362 25.35 6.37 15.29
N ASP A 363 25.46 5.13 15.78
CA ASP A 363 26.57 4.22 15.49
C ASP A 363 26.18 3.15 14.44
N ASN A 364 25.00 3.26 13.81
CA ASN A 364 24.50 2.34 12.78
C ASN A 364 24.53 3.02 11.41
N ALA A 365 25.62 2.82 10.67
CA ALA A 365 25.80 3.36 9.32
C ALA A 365 24.65 3.01 8.36
N GLY A 366 24.17 1.77 8.38
CA GLY A 366 23.10 1.31 7.49
C GLY A 366 21.77 2.03 7.74
N TYR A 367 21.45 2.30 9.01
CA TYR A 367 20.27 3.07 9.40
C TYR A 367 20.33 4.50 8.89
N LEU A 368 21.46 5.18 9.14
CA LEU A 368 21.67 6.56 8.73
C LEU A 368 21.69 6.67 7.20
N ALA A 369 22.30 5.71 6.50
CA ALA A 369 22.30 5.67 5.04
C ALA A 369 20.91 5.49 4.44
N GLN A 370 20.08 4.60 5.01
CA GLN A 370 18.69 4.43 4.58
C GLN A 370 17.86 5.71 4.81
N LEU A 371 18.05 6.37 5.95
CA LEU A 371 17.39 7.64 6.24
C LEU A 371 17.84 8.75 5.29
N GLY A 372 19.15 8.83 5.01
CA GLY A 372 19.71 9.76 4.02
C GLY A 372 19.18 9.51 2.61
N ALA A 373 19.11 8.25 2.18
CA ALA A 373 18.51 7.88 0.90
C ALA A 373 17.01 8.26 0.82
N ALA A 374 16.27 8.11 1.91
CA ALA A 374 14.88 8.53 1.99
C ALA A 374 14.74 10.06 1.81
N TYR A 375 15.56 10.86 2.50
CA TYR A 375 15.58 12.31 2.32
C TYR A 375 15.98 12.72 0.89
N MET A 376 16.90 11.99 0.27
CA MET A 376 17.31 12.23 -1.11
C MET A 376 16.14 12.08 -2.09
N GLN A 377 15.31 11.05 -1.90
CA GLN A 377 14.15 10.77 -2.76
C GLN A 377 13.05 11.82 -2.64
N VAL A 378 12.89 12.48 -1.48
CA VAL A 378 11.93 13.58 -1.30
C VAL A 378 12.52 14.96 -1.64
N GLY A 379 13.77 15.01 -2.12
CA GLY A 379 14.44 16.26 -2.52
C GLY A 379 15.01 17.08 -1.37
N GLU A 380 14.98 16.58 -0.13
CA GLU A 380 15.61 17.24 1.03
C GLU A 380 17.12 16.91 1.06
N VAL A 381 17.84 17.37 0.04
CA VAL A 381 19.23 16.96 -0.22
C VAL A 381 20.19 17.36 0.92
N GLU A 382 19.99 18.52 1.55
CA GLU A 382 20.84 18.95 2.69
C GLU A 382 20.77 17.98 3.86
N ARG A 383 19.56 17.53 4.24
CA ARG A 383 19.39 16.55 5.33
C ARG A 383 19.87 15.17 4.92
N ALA A 384 19.68 14.80 3.65
CA ALA A 384 20.22 13.58 3.11
C ALA A 384 21.74 13.52 3.31
N MET A 385 22.44 14.61 2.97
CA MET A 385 23.89 14.73 3.13
C MET A 385 24.33 14.65 4.59
N ASP A 386 23.65 15.31 5.54
CA ASP A 386 23.99 15.21 6.98
C ASP A 386 24.01 13.75 7.47
N TYR A 387 22.96 12.98 7.18
CA TYR A 387 22.90 11.58 7.60
C TYR A 387 23.91 10.70 6.87
N LEU A 388 24.14 10.94 5.57
CA LEU A 388 25.11 10.18 4.78
C LEU A 388 26.55 10.46 5.19
N GLU A 389 26.89 11.70 5.59
CA GLU A 389 28.22 12.05 6.09
C GLU A 389 28.50 11.36 7.42
N ARG A 390 27.52 11.35 8.34
CA ARG A 390 27.61 10.57 9.59
C ARG A 390 27.73 9.07 9.32
N ALA A 391 26.99 8.54 8.35
CA ALA A 391 27.12 7.14 7.95
C ALA A 391 28.53 6.82 7.43
N ARG A 392 29.15 7.74 6.67
CA ARG A 392 30.52 7.62 6.17
C ARG A 392 31.55 7.67 7.29
N GLU A 393 31.36 8.48 8.34
CA GLU A 393 32.27 8.48 9.49
C GLU A 393 32.35 7.12 10.19
N ILE A 394 31.24 6.39 10.22
CA ILE A 394 31.14 5.06 10.85
C ILE A 394 31.68 3.96 9.92
N ALA A 395 31.31 4.03 8.64
CA ALA A 395 31.65 3.03 7.64
C ALA A 395 32.24 3.70 6.38
N PRO A 396 33.50 4.18 6.44
CA PRO A 396 34.11 4.98 5.38
C PRO A 396 34.25 4.21 4.07
N GLU A 397 34.44 2.90 4.12
CA GLU A 397 34.61 2.02 2.95
C GLU A 397 33.28 1.48 2.37
N ALA A 398 32.13 1.89 2.92
CA ALA A 398 30.83 1.41 2.44
C ALA A 398 30.48 2.05 1.09
N LEU A 399 30.74 1.33 0.00
CA LEU A 399 30.46 1.79 -1.38
C LEU A 399 29.04 2.34 -1.59
N PRO A 400 27.95 1.75 -1.03
CA PRO A 400 26.61 2.33 -1.17
C PRO A 400 26.49 3.74 -0.58
N VAL A 401 27.15 4.00 0.55
CA VAL A 401 27.15 5.33 1.21
C VAL A 401 27.93 6.33 0.37
N GLN A 402 29.10 5.93 -0.15
CA GLN A 402 29.90 6.77 -1.03
C GLN A 402 29.14 7.14 -2.32
N ALA A 403 28.44 6.18 -2.93
CA ALA A 403 27.61 6.44 -4.11
C ALA A 403 26.45 7.40 -3.84
N GLN A 404 25.79 7.26 -2.69
CA GLN A 404 24.71 8.15 -2.27
C GLN A 404 25.20 9.58 -2.00
N LEU A 405 26.37 9.74 -1.36
CA LEU A 405 27.01 11.05 -1.17
C LEU A 405 27.37 11.70 -2.50
N ALA A 406 27.96 10.94 -3.42
CA ALA A 406 28.33 11.41 -4.74
C ALA A 406 27.09 11.89 -5.53
N MET A 407 25.98 11.13 -5.47
CA MET A 407 24.71 11.56 -6.04
C MET A 407 24.14 12.81 -5.37
N GLY A 408 24.23 12.91 -4.05
CA GLY A 408 23.81 14.10 -3.29
C GLY A 408 24.56 15.36 -3.72
N ARG A 409 25.88 15.26 -3.93
CA ARG A 409 26.70 16.37 -4.47
C ARG A 409 26.27 16.80 -5.87
N ILE A 410 26.01 15.84 -6.77
CA ILE A 410 25.50 16.13 -8.11
C ILE A 410 24.17 16.90 -8.03
N LEU A 411 23.26 16.48 -7.15
CA LEU A 411 21.95 17.12 -6.96
C LEU A 411 22.05 18.49 -6.28
N GLN A 412 23.05 18.71 -5.42
CA GLN A 412 23.38 20.04 -4.84
C GLN A 412 24.03 20.99 -5.84
N GLY A 413 24.43 20.52 -7.02
CA GLY A 413 25.10 21.31 -8.06
C GLY A 413 26.62 21.20 -8.07
N ASP A 414 27.23 20.48 -7.11
CA ASP A 414 28.66 20.12 -7.12
C ASP A 414 28.90 18.89 -8.00
N ARG A 415 28.66 19.09 -9.30
CA ARG A 415 28.66 18.02 -10.31
C ARG A 415 30.05 17.42 -10.49
N GLU A 416 31.09 18.25 -10.49
CA GLU A 416 32.46 17.83 -10.75
C GLU A 416 32.93 16.83 -9.69
N THR A 417 32.83 17.21 -8.41
CA THR A 417 33.23 16.35 -7.29
C THR A 417 32.39 15.07 -7.24
N GLY A 418 31.07 15.18 -7.38
CA GLY A 418 30.20 14.00 -7.32
C GLY A 418 30.46 13.00 -8.46
N LEU A 419 30.78 13.47 -9.67
CA LEU A 419 31.14 12.58 -10.79
C LEU A 419 32.52 11.95 -10.63
N GLU A 420 33.50 12.68 -10.09
CA GLU A 420 34.81 12.13 -9.76
C GLU A 420 34.71 11.01 -8.71
N GLU A 421 33.87 11.22 -7.69
CA GLU A 421 33.63 10.21 -6.68
C GLU A 421 32.95 8.97 -7.26
N LEU A 422 31.87 9.11 -8.02
CA LEU A 422 31.23 7.99 -8.72
C LEU A 422 32.23 7.24 -9.60
N ARG A 423 33.11 7.95 -10.30
CA ARG A 423 34.16 7.34 -11.12
C ARG A 423 35.14 6.52 -10.27
N SER A 424 35.56 7.02 -9.11
CA SER A 424 36.46 6.27 -8.23
C SER A 424 35.85 4.94 -7.75
N LEU A 425 34.52 4.91 -7.52
CA LEU A 425 33.79 3.66 -7.19
C LEU A 425 33.86 2.63 -8.33
N THR A 426 33.78 3.08 -9.59
CA THR A 426 33.89 2.18 -10.74
C THR A 426 35.30 1.66 -10.95
N ASP A 427 36.32 2.46 -10.64
CA ASP A 427 37.73 2.10 -10.78
C ASP A 427 38.19 1.16 -9.64
N ALA A 428 37.52 1.19 -8.49
CA ALA A 428 37.73 0.29 -7.36
C ALA A 428 37.07 -1.10 -7.53
N GLU A 429 36.63 -1.47 -8.74
CA GLU A 429 35.88 -2.70 -9.04
C GLU A 429 34.57 -2.84 -8.23
N GLY A 430 33.89 -1.72 -7.91
CA GLY A 430 32.64 -1.73 -7.13
C GLY A 430 31.47 -2.48 -7.77
N GLY A 431 31.59 -2.88 -9.04
CA GLY A 431 30.60 -3.67 -9.76
C GLY A 431 29.73 -2.87 -10.73
N MET A 432 29.05 -3.61 -11.62
CA MET A 432 28.32 -3.08 -12.78
C MET A 432 27.24 -2.06 -12.42
N GLY A 433 26.68 -2.12 -11.21
CA GLY A 433 25.68 -1.17 -10.73
C GLY A 433 26.21 0.27 -10.67
N TYR A 434 27.46 0.46 -10.21
CA TYR A 434 28.07 1.79 -10.15
C TYR A 434 28.53 2.28 -11.53
N ASP A 435 28.98 1.37 -12.39
CA ASP A 435 29.26 1.67 -13.80
C ASP A 435 28.02 2.24 -14.50
N ARG A 436 26.88 1.54 -14.37
CA ARG A 436 25.60 2.00 -14.90
C ARG A 436 25.19 3.34 -14.29
N LEU A 437 25.36 3.51 -12.97
CA LEU A 437 25.03 4.77 -12.30
C LEU A 437 25.82 5.94 -12.88
N LEU A 438 27.14 5.79 -13.05
CA LEU A 438 28.01 6.82 -13.63
C LEU A 438 27.59 7.16 -15.06
N VAL A 439 27.33 6.16 -15.90
CA VAL A 439 26.88 6.39 -17.29
C VAL A 439 25.54 7.13 -17.31
N MET A 440 24.58 6.71 -16.47
CA MET A 440 23.28 7.37 -16.37
C MET A 440 23.39 8.80 -15.84
N SER A 441 24.30 9.07 -14.90
CA SER A 441 24.58 10.42 -14.41
C SER A 441 25.10 11.33 -15.52
N TYR A 442 26.07 10.87 -16.34
CA TYR A 442 26.52 11.65 -17.49
C TYR A 442 25.43 11.86 -18.54
N MET A 443 24.60 10.84 -18.80
CA MET A 443 23.46 10.94 -19.71
C MET A 443 22.42 11.96 -19.23
N ALA A 444 22.09 11.98 -17.93
CA ALA A 444 21.16 12.94 -17.33
C ALA A 444 21.70 14.38 -17.35
N LEU A 445 23.01 14.55 -17.36
CA LEU A 445 23.70 15.83 -17.50
C LEU A 445 23.98 16.21 -18.96
N GLU A 446 23.52 15.40 -19.92
CA GLU A 446 23.74 15.55 -21.37
C GLU A 446 25.22 15.57 -21.80
N ASP A 447 26.13 15.09 -20.94
CA ASP A 447 27.55 14.92 -21.28
C ASP A 447 27.76 13.57 -21.99
N HIS A 448 27.34 13.51 -23.26
CA HIS A 448 27.40 12.29 -24.06
C HIS A 448 28.85 11.80 -24.27
N ALA A 449 29.83 12.70 -24.31
CA ALA A 449 31.23 12.34 -24.50
C ALA A 449 31.82 11.64 -23.28
N ALA A 450 31.48 12.09 -22.06
CA ALA A 450 31.84 11.39 -20.84
C ALA A 450 31.05 10.09 -20.68
N ALA A 451 29.75 10.08 -21.02
CA ALA A 451 28.93 8.87 -21.01
C ALA A 451 29.51 7.77 -21.93
N LEU A 452 29.98 8.14 -23.12
CA LEU A 452 30.61 7.20 -24.07
C LEU A 452 31.89 6.60 -23.48
N ARG A 453 32.78 7.43 -22.93
CA ARG A 453 34.01 6.94 -22.28
C ARG A 453 33.71 6.02 -21.10
N ALA A 454 32.72 6.37 -20.28
CA ALA A 454 32.31 5.57 -19.13
C ALA A 454 31.73 4.21 -19.55
N VAL A 455 30.87 4.18 -20.57
CA VAL A 455 30.26 2.94 -21.05
C VAL A 455 31.25 2.06 -21.83
N GLU A 456 32.24 2.64 -22.50
CA GLU A 456 33.36 1.90 -23.10
C GLU A 456 34.23 1.25 -22.03
N ALA A 457 34.54 1.98 -20.95
CA ALA A 457 35.26 1.41 -19.80
C ALA A 457 34.46 0.26 -19.15
N MET A 458 33.15 0.44 -18.97
CA MET A 458 32.24 -0.60 -18.49
C MET A 458 32.27 -1.83 -19.42
N ARG A 459 32.23 -1.64 -20.75
CA ARG A 459 32.31 -2.76 -21.71
C ARG A 459 33.65 -3.48 -21.69
N ASN A 460 34.74 -2.78 -21.42
CA ASN A 460 36.05 -3.41 -21.26
C ASN A 460 36.13 -4.26 -20.00
N ARG A 461 35.49 -3.81 -18.90
CA ARG A 461 35.37 -4.58 -17.65
C ARG A 461 34.42 -5.78 -17.78
N TYR A 462 33.31 -5.63 -18.50
CA TYR A 462 32.29 -6.66 -18.69
C TYR A 462 32.09 -6.99 -20.18
N PRO A 463 33.08 -7.62 -20.84
CA PRO A 463 33.04 -7.85 -22.28
C PRO A 463 31.87 -8.72 -22.74
N ASP A 464 31.34 -9.58 -21.87
CA ASP A 464 30.23 -10.50 -22.18
C ASP A 464 28.85 -9.97 -21.74
N SER A 465 28.77 -8.80 -21.10
CA SER A 465 27.50 -8.24 -20.62
C SER A 465 26.65 -7.70 -21.78
N ALA A 466 25.40 -8.17 -21.86
CA ALA A 466 24.37 -7.65 -22.74
C ALA A 466 23.87 -6.27 -22.27
N GLU A 467 23.76 -6.06 -20.95
CA GLU A 467 23.41 -4.76 -20.35
C GLU A 467 24.42 -3.67 -20.73
N ALA A 468 25.73 -3.95 -20.60
CA ALA A 468 26.78 -3.00 -20.97
C ALA A 468 26.77 -2.67 -22.47
N ALA A 469 26.51 -3.65 -23.33
CA ALA A 469 26.35 -3.43 -24.77
C ALA A 469 25.09 -2.61 -25.08
N ASN A 470 23.96 -2.91 -24.45
CA ASN A 470 22.72 -2.15 -24.63
C ASN A 470 22.86 -0.70 -24.16
N LEU A 471 23.46 -0.47 -22.99
CA LEU A 471 23.69 0.89 -22.49
C LEU A 471 24.61 1.68 -23.42
N HIS A 472 25.63 1.04 -24.00
CA HIS A 472 26.48 1.67 -25.00
C HIS A 472 25.70 2.07 -26.25
N ALA A 473 24.79 1.21 -26.72
CA ALA A 473 23.92 1.56 -27.83
C ALA A 473 22.98 2.73 -27.49
N VAL A 474 22.47 2.82 -26.25
CA VAL A 474 21.66 3.96 -25.79
C VAL A 474 22.47 5.27 -25.84
N VAL A 475 23.74 5.25 -25.41
CA VAL A 475 24.64 6.42 -25.53
C VAL A 475 24.87 6.78 -27.00
N GLN A 476 25.15 5.79 -27.86
CA GLN A 476 25.30 6.00 -29.31
C GLN A 476 24.04 6.60 -29.95
N LEU A 477 22.84 6.17 -29.53
CA LEU A 477 21.58 6.72 -30.01
C LEU A 477 21.42 8.19 -29.61
N ALA A 478 21.75 8.57 -28.37
CA ALA A 478 21.73 9.96 -27.93
C ALA A 478 22.71 10.84 -28.71
N MET A 479 23.85 10.27 -29.12
CA MET A 479 24.83 10.93 -30.00
C MET A 479 24.43 10.95 -31.50
N GLY A 480 23.31 10.33 -31.87
CA GLY A 480 22.86 10.23 -33.26
C GLY A 480 23.61 9.17 -34.09
N GLU A 481 24.44 8.33 -33.48
CA GLU A 481 25.24 7.29 -34.13
C GLU A 481 24.43 6.01 -34.45
N ARG A 482 23.34 6.18 -35.18
CA ARG A 482 22.34 5.12 -35.43
C ARG A 482 22.89 3.82 -36.04
N LYS A 483 23.87 3.91 -36.94
CA LYS A 483 24.49 2.71 -37.55
C LYS A 483 25.28 1.89 -36.53
N ALA A 484 26.05 2.57 -35.67
CA ALA A 484 26.83 1.94 -34.62
C ALA A 484 25.89 1.33 -33.57
N ALA A 485 24.89 2.09 -33.11
CA ALA A 485 23.88 1.62 -32.17
C ALA A 485 23.19 0.33 -32.62
N ARG A 486 22.77 0.26 -33.88
CA ARG A 486 22.16 -0.95 -34.48
C ARG A 486 23.07 -2.17 -34.37
N GLN A 487 24.36 -2.01 -34.67
CA GLN A 487 25.33 -3.10 -34.57
C GLN A 487 25.54 -3.52 -33.11
N THR A 488 25.68 -2.55 -32.21
CA THR A 488 25.87 -2.79 -30.78
C THR A 488 24.67 -3.50 -30.15
N LEU A 489 23.43 -3.15 -30.53
CA LEU A 489 22.21 -3.81 -30.07
C LEU A 489 22.11 -5.26 -30.54
N ARG A 490 22.49 -5.53 -31.79
CA ARG A 490 22.58 -6.92 -32.29
C ARG A 490 23.59 -7.73 -31.50
N GLN A 491 24.74 -7.15 -31.18
CA GLN A 491 25.73 -7.80 -30.31
C GLN A 491 25.19 -8.04 -28.90
N ALA A 492 24.40 -7.12 -28.34
CA ALA A 492 23.76 -7.31 -27.03
C ALA A 492 22.81 -8.52 -27.05
N ILE A 493 21.99 -8.63 -28.10
CA ILE A 493 21.08 -9.77 -28.33
C ILE A 493 21.85 -11.08 -28.52
N ASP A 494 22.96 -11.05 -29.28
CA ASP A 494 23.77 -12.26 -29.53
C ASP A 494 24.45 -12.77 -28.24
N LYS A 495 24.74 -11.87 -27.28
CA LYS A 495 25.29 -12.22 -25.97
C LYS A 495 24.25 -12.81 -25.02
N ASP A 496 23.06 -12.23 -25.01
CA ASP A 496 21.94 -12.68 -24.20
C ASP A 496 20.63 -12.58 -24.99
N PRO A 497 20.19 -13.70 -25.60
CA PRO A 497 18.94 -13.75 -26.35
C PRO A 497 17.67 -13.52 -25.50
N GLU A 498 17.75 -13.60 -24.16
CA GLU A 498 16.63 -13.35 -23.25
C GLU A 498 16.56 -11.87 -22.80
N PHE A 499 17.57 -11.06 -23.16
CA PHE A 499 17.65 -9.65 -22.74
C PHE A 499 16.71 -8.73 -23.53
N SER A 500 15.48 -8.60 -23.03
CA SER A 500 14.37 -7.83 -23.64
C SER A 500 14.73 -6.39 -24.06
N ALA A 501 15.51 -5.67 -23.26
CA ALA A 501 15.77 -4.24 -23.50
C ALA A 501 16.51 -3.97 -24.81
N ALA A 502 17.41 -4.87 -25.24
CA ALA A 502 18.12 -4.71 -26.51
C ALA A 502 17.19 -4.88 -27.71
N TYR A 503 16.23 -5.82 -27.66
CA TYR A 503 15.21 -5.98 -28.68
C TYR A 503 14.30 -4.75 -28.79
N ILE A 504 13.83 -4.21 -27.65
CA ILE A 504 12.99 -3.02 -27.61
C ILE A 504 13.73 -1.82 -28.22
N ASN A 505 14.97 -1.57 -27.81
CA ASN A 505 15.78 -0.47 -28.34
C ASN A 505 16.07 -0.63 -29.84
N LEU A 506 16.34 -1.85 -30.32
CA LEU A 506 16.59 -2.11 -31.74
C LEU A 506 15.31 -1.92 -32.58
N ALA A 507 14.17 -2.40 -32.10
CA ALA A 507 12.89 -2.21 -32.76
C ALA A 507 12.49 -0.73 -32.82
N ASN A 508 12.68 0.01 -31.72
CA ASN A 508 12.44 1.46 -31.70
C ASN A 508 13.33 2.20 -32.72
N LEU A 509 14.60 1.81 -32.83
CA LEU A 509 15.52 2.38 -33.82
C LEU A 509 15.04 2.09 -35.26
N GLU A 510 14.69 0.84 -35.58
CA GLU A 510 14.21 0.50 -36.92
C GLU A 510 12.89 1.22 -37.25
N PHE A 511 11.99 1.34 -36.28
CA PHE A 511 10.74 2.08 -36.45
C PHE A 511 11.00 3.57 -36.73
N GLN A 512 11.91 4.21 -35.97
CA GLN A 512 12.32 5.60 -36.21
C GLN A 512 12.96 5.83 -37.58
N ASP A 513 13.63 4.80 -38.13
CA ASP A 513 14.20 4.83 -39.48
C ASP A 513 13.15 4.47 -40.57
N GLY A 514 11.87 4.32 -40.20
CA GLY A 514 10.74 4.05 -41.12
C GLY A 514 10.53 2.58 -41.45
N ASN A 515 11.28 1.65 -40.83
CA ASN A 515 11.26 0.22 -41.11
C ASN A 515 10.32 -0.53 -40.17
N ALA A 516 9.02 -0.21 -40.19
CA ALA A 516 8.04 -0.81 -39.28
C ALA A 516 7.98 -2.35 -39.35
N ALA A 517 8.12 -2.95 -40.54
CA ALA A 517 8.14 -4.40 -40.71
C ALA A 517 9.35 -5.06 -40.03
N ALA A 518 10.52 -4.42 -40.08
CA ALA A 518 11.71 -4.92 -39.40
C ALA A 518 11.56 -4.82 -37.88
N ALA A 519 11.01 -3.70 -37.40
CA ALA A 519 10.72 -3.52 -35.97
C ALA A 519 9.76 -4.62 -35.44
N ALA A 520 8.73 -4.98 -36.21
CA ALA A 520 7.80 -6.05 -35.86
C ALA A 520 8.51 -7.41 -35.77
N ASP A 521 9.32 -7.78 -36.77
CA ASP A 521 10.07 -9.04 -36.79
C ASP A 521 11.04 -9.14 -35.60
N ILE A 522 11.71 -8.04 -35.24
CA ILE A 522 12.60 -7.98 -34.06
C ILE A 522 11.83 -8.30 -32.78
N LEU A 523 10.67 -7.68 -32.57
CA LEU A 523 9.88 -7.88 -31.35
C LEU A 523 9.24 -9.27 -31.28
N GLU A 524 8.77 -9.81 -32.40
CA GLU A 524 8.30 -11.20 -32.45
C GLU A 524 9.43 -12.21 -32.19
N ARG A 525 10.64 -11.92 -32.68
CA ARG A 525 11.81 -12.75 -32.38
C ARG A 525 12.14 -12.75 -30.90
N ALA A 526 11.96 -11.63 -30.19
CA ALA A 526 12.20 -11.55 -28.74
C ALA A 526 11.36 -12.60 -27.99
N GLU A 527 10.06 -12.69 -28.28
CA GLU A 527 9.15 -13.67 -27.65
C GLU A 527 9.55 -15.11 -27.95
N ARG A 528 9.91 -15.40 -29.21
CA ARG A 528 10.33 -16.76 -29.62
C ARG A 528 11.63 -17.21 -28.97
N GLN A 529 12.47 -16.28 -28.52
CA GLN A 529 13.78 -16.55 -27.91
C GLN A 529 13.74 -16.51 -26.37
N GLY A 530 12.56 -16.41 -25.75
CA GLY A 530 12.43 -16.39 -24.29
C GLY A 530 12.56 -15.00 -23.67
N ALA A 531 12.85 -13.96 -24.45
CA ALA A 531 12.83 -12.55 -24.00
C ALA A 531 11.39 -11.97 -23.90
N GLY A 532 10.41 -12.81 -23.56
CA GLY A 532 9.03 -12.36 -23.36
C GLY A 532 8.94 -11.51 -22.10
N SER A 533 8.47 -10.27 -22.23
CA SER A 533 8.21 -9.38 -21.10
C SER A 533 7.05 -8.42 -21.40
N PRO A 534 6.41 -7.83 -20.37
CA PRO A 534 5.41 -6.78 -20.59
C PRO A 534 5.96 -5.64 -21.46
N GLY A 535 7.24 -5.29 -21.30
CA GLY A 535 7.90 -4.27 -22.10
C GLY A 535 7.92 -4.57 -23.60
N VAL A 536 8.13 -5.84 -23.98
CA VAL A 536 8.08 -6.28 -25.38
C VAL A 536 6.67 -6.19 -25.94
N LEU A 537 5.66 -6.64 -25.19
CA LEU A 537 4.25 -6.53 -25.59
C LEU A 537 3.83 -5.07 -25.76
N LEU A 538 4.23 -4.18 -24.84
CA LEU A 538 3.97 -2.74 -24.95
C LEU A 538 4.70 -2.08 -26.13
N ALA A 539 5.90 -2.54 -26.49
CA ALA A 539 6.59 -2.08 -27.69
C ALA A 539 5.85 -2.52 -28.97
N ARG A 540 5.35 -3.77 -29.01
CA ARG A 540 4.53 -4.27 -30.13
C ARG A 540 3.21 -3.51 -30.24
N ALA A 541 2.56 -3.24 -29.11
CA ALA A 541 1.30 -2.51 -29.06
C ALA A 541 1.45 -1.09 -29.63
N ARG A 542 2.52 -0.37 -29.24
CA ARG A 542 2.85 0.95 -29.78
C ARG A 542 3.15 0.92 -31.28
N LEU A 543 3.83 -0.12 -31.75
CA LEU A 543 4.11 -0.30 -33.18
C LEU A 543 2.83 -0.58 -33.98
N ALA A 544 1.93 -1.43 -33.47
CA ALA A 544 0.62 -1.68 -34.06
C ALA A 544 -0.23 -0.40 -34.10
N GLU A 545 -0.26 0.37 -33.01
CA GLU A 545 -0.94 1.66 -32.95
C GLU A 545 -0.40 2.62 -34.02
N ALA A 546 0.92 2.76 -34.12
CA ALA A 546 1.55 3.68 -35.05
C ALA A 546 1.44 3.26 -36.53
N THR A 547 1.20 1.98 -36.80
CA THR A 547 0.96 1.45 -38.16
C THR A 547 -0.52 1.37 -38.52
N GLY A 548 -1.42 1.74 -37.60
CA GLY A 548 -2.86 1.78 -37.82
C GLY A 548 -3.60 0.46 -37.55
N ASP A 549 -2.91 -0.57 -37.06
CA ASP A 549 -3.53 -1.82 -36.61
C ASP A 549 -4.14 -1.64 -35.20
N ARG A 550 -5.32 -1.01 -35.17
CA ARG A 550 -6.03 -0.74 -33.90
C ARG A 550 -6.42 -2.01 -33.16
N ASN A 551 -6.86 -3.05 -33.87
CA ASN A 551 -7.31 -4.29 -33.25
C ASN A 551 -6.13 -5.06 -32.66
N GLY A 552 -5.01 -5.15 -33.37
CA GLY A 552 -3.79 -5.74 -32.82
C GLY A 552 -3.25 -4.95 -31.63
N ALA A 553 -3.27 -3.61 -31.70
CA ALA A 553 -2.79 -2.75 -30.61
C ALA A 553 -3.56 -2.97 -29.30
N VAL A 554 -4.91 -2.96 -29.33
CA VAL A 554 -5.72 -3.15 -28.12
C VAL A 554 -5.51 -4.53 -27.51
N ASP A 555 -5.38 -5.57 -28.34
CA ASP A 555 -5.13 -6.93 -27.86
C ASP A 555 -3.75 -7.06 -27.21
N LEU A 556 -2.72 -6.41 -27.76
CA LEU A 556 -1.37 -6.41 -27.20
C LEU A 556 -1.27 -5.61 -25.89
N TYR A 557 -1.91 -4.44 -25.80
CA TYR A 557 -1.98 -3.69 -24.55
C TYR A 557 -2.71 -4.49 -23.45
N ARG A 558 -3.81 -5.15 -23.81
CA ARG A 558 -4.54 -6.01 -22.88
C ARG A 558 -3.68 -7.18 -22.42
N GLN A 559 -3.00 -7.89 -23.32
CA GLN A 559 -2.09 -8.98 -22.98
C GLN A 559 -0.90 -8.54 -22.11
N ALA A 560 -0.38 -7.32 -22.32
CA ALA A 560 0.69 -6.81 -21.47
C ALA A 560 0.22 -6.62 -20.02
N TYR A 561 -1.06 -6.32 -19.83
CA TYR A 561 -1.68 -6.13 -18.52
C TYR A 561 -2.17 -7.46 -17.89
N GLU A 562 -2.85 -8.30 -18.66
CA GLU A 562 -3.33 -9.62 -18.24
C GLU A 562 -2.14 -10.57 -17.98
N GLY A 563 -1.99 -11.05 -16.74
CA GLY A 563 -0.84 -11.83 -16.26
C GLY A 563 0.24 -11.01 -15.54
N HIS A 564 0.15 -9.68 -15.56
CA HIS A 564 1.05 -8.76 -14.88
C HIS A 564 0.28 -7.71 -14.07
N GLU A 565 -0.83 -8.13 -13.46
CA GLU A 565 -1.81 -7.25 -12.83
C GLU A 565 -1.28 -6.47 -11.61
N ASN A 566 -0.15 -6.92 -11.04
CA ASN A 566 0.55 -6.27 -9.95
C ASN A 566 1.65 -5.30 -10.43
N GLU A 567 1.85 -5.16 -11.74
CA GLU A 567 2.75 -4.18 -12.32
C GLU A 567 1.99 -2.93 -12.77
N LEU A 568 2.42 -1.76 -12.32
CA LEU A 568 1.74 -0.50 -12.65
C LEU A 568 1.81 -0.16 -14.15
N GLN A 569 2.98 -0.31 -14.77
CA GLN A 569 3.23 0.26 -16.11
C GLN A 569 2.36 -0.35 -17.22
N PRO A 570 2.17 -1.68 -17.32
CA PRO A 570 1.32 -2.24 -18.36
C PRO A 570 -0.14 -1.81 -18.25
N GLY A 571 -0.68 -1.78 -17.03
CA GLY A 571 -2.04 -1.32 -16.79
C GLY A 571 -2.24 0.16 -17.10
N LEU A 572 -1.29 1.03 -16.71
CA LEU A 572 -1.33 2.46 -17.03
C LEU A 572 -1.26 2.69 -18.55
N ALA A 573 -0.41 1.95 -19.27
CA ALA A 573 -0.28 2.05 -20.72
C ALA A 573 -1.55 1.59 -21.45
N TYR A 574 -2.19 0.51 -20.98
CA TYR A 574 -3.46 0.03 -21.53
C TYR A 574 -4.60 1.03 -21.28
N ALA A 575 -4.70 1.57 -20.07
CA ALA A 575 -5.69 2.60 -19.75
C ALA A 575 -5.50 3.87 -20.60
N ASP A 576 -4.27 4.32 -20.80
CA ASP A 576 -3.94 5.46 -21.66
C ASP A 576 -4.35 5.22 -23.11
N TYR A 577 -4.08 4.03 -23.64
CA TYR A 577 -4.50 3.65 -24.98
C TYR A 577 -6.03 3.70 -25.12
N LEU A 578 -6.76 3.10 -24.18
CA LEU A 578 -8.22 3.13 -24.15
C LEU A 578 -8.76 4.56 -24.09
N ALA A 579 -8.17 5.40 -23.23
CA ALA A 579 -8.59 6.79 -23.10
C ALA A 579 -8.35 7.61 -24.38
N ARG A 580 -7.21 7.44 -25.05
CA ARG A 580 -6.92 8.11 -26.34
C ARG A 580 -7.85 7.66 -27.48
N ASN A 581 -8.41 6.46 -27.40
CA ASN A 581 -9.33 5.90 -28.39
C ASN A 581 -10.81 6.06 -27.99
N ASP A 582 -11.12 6.99 -27.07
CA ASP A 582 -12.48 7.33 -26.60
C ASP A 582 -13.22 6.16 -25.89
N GLU A 583 -12.47 5.16 -25.43
CA GLU A 583 -13.00 4.02 -24.66
C GLU A 583 -12.94 4.30 -23.15
N LEU A 584 -13.41 5.48 -22.73
CA LEU A 584 -13.25 6.02 -21.38
C LEU A 584 -13.78 5.08 -20.28
N ASN A 585 -14.92 4.41 -20.52
CA ASN A 585 -15.49 3.46 -19.56
C ASN A 585 -14.57 2.26 -19.31
N LYS A 586 -13.89 1.75 -20.33
CA LYS A 586 -12.93 0.65 -20.17
C LYS A 586 -11.67 1.12 -19.46
N ALA A 587 -11.18 2.32 -19.79
CA ALA A 587 -10.05 2.93 -19.11
C ALA A 587 -10.33 3.11 -17.60
N LEU A 588 -11.54 3.55 -17.23
CA LEU A 588 -11.96 3.64 -15.83
C LEU A 588 -11.90 2.30 -15.10
N VAL A 589 -12.33 1.20 -15.73
CA VAL A 589 -12.29 -0.12 -15.11
C VAL A 589 -10.85 -0.52 -14.80
N VAL A 590 -9.94 -0.38 -15.78
CA VAL A 590 -8.52 -0.72 -15.61
C VAL A 590 -7.89 0.13 -14.50
N LEU A 591 -8.09 1.46 -14.53
CA LEU A 591 -7.52 2.37 -13.53
C LEU A 591 -8.09 2.16 -12.13
N SER A 592 -9.38 1.86 -12.01
CA SER A 592 -10.01 1.56 -10.70
C SER A 592 -9.48 0.25 -10.12
N GLU A 593 -9.21 -0.74 -10.98
CA GLU A 593 -8.62 -2.01 -10.55
C GLU A 593 -7.15 -1.84 -10.14
N LEU A 594 -6.39 -1.03 -10.88
CA LEU A 594 -5.02 -0.65 -10.52
C LEU A 594 -4.97 0.09 -9.19
N ASP A 595 -5.87 1.05 -8.96
CA ASP A 595 -5.94 1.76 -7.68
C ASP A 595 -6.29 0.78 -6.54
N ARG A 596 -7.19 -0.19 -6.76
CA ARG A 596 -7.49 -1.21 -5.75
C ARG A 596 -6.28 -2.08 -5.38
N ARG A 597 -5.40 -2.41 -6.35
CA ARG A 597 -4.20 -3.23 -6.14
C ARG A 597 -3.01 -2.42 -5.64
N HIS A 598 -2.94 -1.16 -6.02
CA HIS A 598 -1.90 -0.21 -5.67
C HIS A 598 -2.53 1.05 -5.08
N PRO A 599 -3.14 0.93 -3.87
CA PRO A 599 -3.95 1.99 -3.31
C PRO A 599 -3.19 3.29 -3.23
N GLU A 600 -3.83 4.32 -3.79
CA GLU A 600 -3.43 5.71 -3.63
C GLU A 600 -2.07 6.06 -4.25
N GLN A 601 -1.62 5.30 -5.25
CA GLN A 601 -0.43 5.65 -6.02
C GLN A 601 -0.66 6.93 -6.84
N PRO A 602 0.17 7.98 -6.70
CA PRO A 602 -0.07 9.27 -7.34
C PRO A 602 -0.25 9.21 -8.87
N GLN A 603 0.51 8.35 -9.55
CA GLN A 603 0.41 8.17 -11.00
C GLN A 603 -0.93 7.57 -11.43
N VAL A 604 -1.48 6.64 -10.64
CA VAL A 604 -2.79 6.01 -10.88
C VAL A 604 -3.89 7.04 -10.64
N LEU A 605 -3.86 7.73 -9.50
CA LEU A 605 -4.85 8.75 -9.15
C LEU A 605 -4.89 9.89 -10.19
N ALA A 606 -3.73 10.34 -10.68
CA ALA A 606 -3.67 11.38 -11.70
C ALA A 606 -4.37 10.96 -13.01
N LYS A 607 -4.09 9.74 -13.51
CA LYS A 607 -4.75 9.21 -14.71
C LYS A 607 -6.24 8.94 -14.47
N LEU A 608 -6.58 8.35 -13.33
CA LEU A 608 -7.96 8.06 -12.96
C LEU A 608 -8.78 9.35 -12.88
N GLY A 609 -8.26 10.38 -12.21
CA GLY A 609 -8.89 11.70 -12.13
C GLY A 609 -9.09 12.33 -13.51
N MET A 610 -8.09 12.27 -14.40
CA MET A 610 -8.21 12.75 -15.78
C MET A 610 -9.29 12.01 -16.56
N VAL A 611 -9.31 10.67 -16.53
CA VAL A 611 -10.31 9.87 -17.24
C VAL A 611 -11.72 10.10 -16.66
N GLN A 612 -11.85 10.25 -15.34
CA GLN A 612 -13.13 10.57 -14.70
C GLN A 612 -13.65 11.96 -15.08
N ILE A 613 -12.77 12.96 -15.24
CA ILE A 613 -13.16 14.28 -15.80
C ILE A 613 -13.70 14.07 -17.21
N ASN A 614 -12.93 13.41 -18.08
CA ASN A 614 -13.28 13.25 -19.50
C ASN A 614 -14.54 12.39 -19.70
N SER A 615 -14.82 11.44 -18.80
CA SER A 615 -16.01 10.59 -18.85
C SER A 615 -17.25 11.24 -18.23
N GLY A 616 -17.17 12.47 -17.74
CA GLY A 616 -18.26 13.16 -17.04
C GLY A 616 -18.51 12.66 -15.60
N ASN A 617 -17.66 11.79 -15.05
CA ASN A 617 -17.80 11.27 -13.68
C ASN A 617 -17.19 12.24 -12.66
N HIS A 618 -17.75 13.45 -12.62
CA HIS A 618 -17.14 14.56 -11.89
C HIS A 618 -17.10 14.33 -10.37
N ALA A 619 -18.05 13.60 -9.79
CA ALA A 619 -18.10 13.34 -8.35
C ALA A 619 -16.91 12.47 -7.91
N ASN A 620 -16.64 11.38 -8.64
CA ASN A 620 -15.49 10.52 -8.36
C ASN A 620 -14.18 11.24 -8.67
N ALA A 621 -14.14 12.03 -9.75
CA ALA A 621 -12.97 12.86 -10.09
C ALA A 621 -12.56 13.76 -8.93
N GLU A 622 -13.51 14.42 -8.26
CA GLU A 622 -13.19 15.30 -7.13
C GLU A 622 -12.56 14.54 -5.97
N ALA A 623 -13.12 13.38 -5.60
CA ALA A 623 -12.58 12.56 -4.51
C ALA A 623 -11.16 12.06 -4.84
N THR A 624 -10.96 11.54 -6.05
CA THR A 624 -9.66 11.06 -6.54
C THR A 624 -8.62 12.18 -6.59
N ILE A 625 -8.96 13.36 -7.10
CA ILE A 625 -8.04 14.50 -7.20
C ILE A 625 -7.73 15.09 -5.82
N ARG A 626 -8.70 15.16 -4.91
CA ARG A 626 -8.45 15.60 -3.52
C ARG A 626 -7.47 14.67 -2.81
N SER A 627 -7.65 13.34 -2.95
CA SER A 627 -6.70 12.36 -2.42
C SER A 627 -5.29 12.54 -3.00
N LEU A 628 -5.19 12.80 -4.31
CA LEU A 628 -3.90 13.09 -4.95
C LEU A 628 -3.24 14.35 -4.39
N ILE A 629 -3.99 15.44 -4.21
CA ILE A 629 -3.47 16.71 -3.64
C ILE A 629 -3.05 16.51 -2.18
N GLU A 630 -3.84 15.77 -1.39
CA GLU A 630 -3.50 15.48 0.01
C GLU A 630 -2.15 14.77 0.14
N LYS A 631 -1.87 13.82 -0.77
CA LYS A 631 -0.61 13.04 -0.78
C LYS A 631 0.56 13.80 -1.41
N THR A 632 0.26 14.59 -2.42
CA THR A 632 1.25 15.34 -3.19
C THR A 632 0.90 16.83 -3.27
N PRO A 633 0.96 17.58 -2.15
CA PRO A 633 0.52 18.99 -2.13
C PRO A 633 1.30 19.90 -3.09
N GLU A 634 2.57 19.58 -3.34
CA GLU A 634 3.46 20.31 -4.24
C GLU A 634 3.44 19.78 -5.68
N ASN A 635 2.53 18.86 -6.02
CA ASN A 635 2.37 18.37 -7.39
C ASN A 635 1.50 19.32 -8.22
N GLY A 636 2.15 20.15 -9.05
CA GLY A 636 1.45 21.10 -9.92
C GLY A 636 0.39 20.45 -10.82
N TYR A 637 0.63 19.23 -11.32
CA TYR A 637 -0.35 18.52 -12.17
C TYR A 637 -1.65 18.18 -11.42
N ALA A 638 -1.57 17.87 -10.12
CA ALA A 638 -2.74 17.58 -9.31
C ALA A 638 -3.68 18.80 -9.18
N HIS A 639 -3.09 19.99 -8.96
CA HIS A 639 -3.84 21.25 -8.92
C HIS A 639 -4.42 21.63 -10.29
N TYR A 640 -3.68 21.33 -11.37
CA TYR A 640 -4.19 21.48 -12.73
C TYR A 640 -5.42 20.60 -13.00
N LEU A 641 -5.42 19.33 -12.56
CA LEU A 641 -6.60 18.46 -12.67
C LEU A 641 -7.80 19.03 -11.90
N LEU A 642 -7.58 19.60 -10.71
CA LEU A 642 -8.65 20.26 -9.95
C LEU A 642 -9.21 21.48 -10.70
N GLY A 643 -8.34 22.30 -11.28
CA GLY A 643 -8.73 23.41 -12.14
C GLY A 643 -9.58 22.95 -13.33
N ARG A 644 -9.12 21.91 -14.04
CA ARG A 644 -9.85 21.28 -15.14
C ARG A 644 -11.21 20.72 -14.72
N LEU A 645 -11.28 20.07 -13.57
CA LEU A 645 -12.54 19.55 -13.03
C LEU A 645 -13.56 20.68 -12.78
N HIS A 646 -13.11 21.80 -12.21
CA HIS A 646 -13.98 22.96 -12.03
C HIS A 646 -14.47 23.53 -13.37
N LEU A 647 -13.60 23.61 -14.39
CA LEU A 647 -14.02 24.02 -15.73
C LEU A 647 -15.03 23.06 -16.36
N ALA A 648 -14.83 21.74 -16.21
CA ALA A 648 -15.77 20.73 -16.70
C ALA A 648 -17.16 20.79 -16.02
N ARG A 649 -17.25 21.42 -14.84
CA ARG A 649 -18.50 21.69 -14.11
C ARG A 649 -19.07 23.09 -14.37
N ASP A 650 -18.52 23.83 -15.33
CA ASP A 650 -18.84 25.24 -15.59
C ASP A 650 -18.59 26.18 -14.38
N GLU A 651 -17.73 25.77 -13.45
CA GLU A 651 -17.37 26.53 -12.25
C GLU A 651 -16.11 27.39 -12.47
N THR A 652 -16.09 28.19 -13.54
CA THR A 652 -14.87 28.87 -14.01
C THR A 652 -14.17 29.71 -12.94
N GLY A 653 -14.89 30.39 -12.05
CA GLY A 653 -14.27 31.16 -10.96
C GLY A 653 -13.50 30.29 -9.96
N LYS A 654 -13.95 29.05 -9.71
CA LYS A 654 -13.25 28.10 -8.81
C LYS A 654 -12.02 27.46 -9.47
N ALA A 655 -11.95 27.47 -10.79
CA ALA A 655 -10.82 26.89 -11.52
C ALA A 655 -9.54 27.73 -11.42
N ILE A 656 -9.66 29.04 -11.16
CA ILE A 656 -8.54 29.99 -11.19
C ILE A 656 -7.47 29.67 -10.15
N ALA A 657 -7.84 29.60 -8.86
CA ALA A 657 -6.85 29.40 -7.79
C ALA A 657 -6.07 28.06 -7.91
N PRO A 658 -6.70 26.91 -8.23
CA PRO A 658 -5.96 25.69 -8.53
C PRO A 658 -5.03 25.81 -9.74
N LEU A 659 -5.44 26.49 -10.82
CA LEU A 659 -4.59 26.68 -12.01
C LEU A 659 -3.41 27.63 -11.73
N GLU A 660 -3.62 28.70 -10.96
CA GLU A 660 -2.53 29.56 -10.46
C GLU A 660 -1.52 28.73 -9.65
N ARG A 661 -2.02 27.94 -8.69
CA ARG A 661 -1.18 27.08 -7.84
C ARG A 661 -0.41 26.05 -8.68
N ALA A 662 -1.02 25.49 -9.72
CA ALA A 662 -0.34 24.57 -10.63
C ALA A 662 0.89 25.21 -11.29
N LEU A 663 0.75 26.43 -11.81
CA LEU A 663 1.85 27.17 -12.45
C LEU A 663 2.90 27.65 -11.44
N GLU A 664 2.50 28.06 -10.23
CA GLU A 664 3.44 28.42 -9.15
C GLU A 664 4.33 27.25 -8.73
N LEU A 665 3.79 26.03 -8.78
CA LEU A 665 4.50 24.78 -8.50
C LEU A 665 5.40 24.31 -9.65
N GLY A 666 5.61 25.16 -10.67
CA GLY A 666 6.51 24.87 -11.78
C GLY A 666 5.92 23.90 -12.82
N LEU A 667 4.60 23.73 -12.88
CA LEU A 667 3.98 22.99 -13.99
C LEU A 667 4.17 23.80 -15.28
N GLU A 668 5.15 23.42 -16.09
CA GLU A 668 5.40 23.99 -17.42
C GLU A 668 4.45 23.40 -18.49
N ASP A 669 3.16 23.38 -18.19
CA ASP A 669 2.13 22.86 -19.10
C ASP A 669 1.41 24.02 -19.80
N ILE A 670 1.49 24.03 -21.13
CA ILE A 670 0.89 25.05 -21.98
C ILE A 670 -0.65 25.06 -21.87
N GLU A 671 -1.28 23.90 -21.70
CA GLU A 671 -2.72 23.76 -21.54
C GLU A 671 -3.18 24.38 -20.23
N ALA A 672 -2.44 24.19 -19.12
CA ALA A 672 -2.75 24.84 -17.84
C ALA A 672 -2.80 26.37 -17.97
N ARG A 673 -1.85 26.94 -18.72
CA ARG A 673 -1.79 28.39 -18.97
C ARG A 673 -2.93 28.87 -19.89
N VAL A 674 -3.25 28.10 -20.93
CA VAL A 674 -4.39 28.40 -21.81
C VAL A 674 -5.68 28.42 -20.99
N LEU A 675 -5.94 27.38 -20.21
CA LEU A 675 -7.14 27.28 -19.38
C LEU A 675 -7.25 28.42 -18.36
N LEU A 676 -6.13 28.81 -17.73
CA LEU A 676 -6.10 29.95 -16.80
C LEU A 676 -6.38 31.28 -17.51
N THR A 677 -5.76 31.49 -18.67
CA THR A 677 -5.99 32.68 -19.51
C THR A 677 -7.47 32.80 -19.90
N GLU A 678 -8.07 31.71 -20.34
CA GLU A 678 -9.49 31.67 -20.70
C GLU A 678 -10.39 31.86 -19.47
N ALA A 679 -10.03 31.30 -18.32
CA ALA A 679 -10.78 31.46 -17.08
C ALA A 679 -10.79 32.93 -16.61
N TYR A 680 -9.63 33.60 -16.63
CA TYR A 680 -9.55 35.04 -16.36
C TYR A 680 -10.39 35.87 -17.34
N ALA A 681 -10.28 35.57 -18.63
CA ALA A 681 -11.07 36.25 -19.66
C ALA A 681 -12.59 36.03 -19.46
N ALA A 682 -13.01 34.85 -19.04
CA ALA A 682 -14.42 34.56 -18.76
C ALA A 682 -14.92 35.29 -17.50
N GLN A 683 -14.08 35.48 -16.49
CA GLN A 683 -14.42 36.16 -15.23
C GLN A 683 -14.24 37.69 -15.26
N GLY A 684 -13.83 38.27 -16.40
CA GLY A 684 -13.62 39.72 -16.50
C GLY A 684 -12.29 40.21 -15.92
N GLN A 685 -11.36 39.31 -15.62
CA GLN A 685 -10.03 39.60 -15.09
C GLN A 685 -9.05 39.88 -16.24
N ASP A 686 -9.31 40.97 -16.96
CA ASP A 686 -8.67 41.29 -18.25
C ASP A 686 -7.16 41.55 -18.12
N GLU A 687 -6.74 42.19 -17.02
CA GLU A 687 -5.32 42.48 -16.78
C GLU A 687 -4.50 41.20 -16.64
N GLN A 688 -4.99 40.24 -15.85
CA GLN A 688 -4.35 38.95 -15.66
C GLN A 688 -4.35 38.10 -16.94
N ALA A 689 -5.48 38.08 -17.67
CA ALA A 689 -5.56 37.38 -18.96
C ALA A 689 -4.55 37.95 -19.97
N LEU A 690 -4.48 39.27 -20.10
CA LEU A 690 -3.55 39.94 -21.03
C LEU A 690 -2.09 39.73 -20.61
N ALA A 691 -1.77 39.76 -19.31
CA ALA A 691 -0.41 39.47 -18.83
C ALA A 691 0.04 38.04 -19.21
N LEU A 692 -0.83 37.04 -19.06
CA LEU A 692 -0.54 35.67 -19.49
C LEU A 692 -0.42 35.55 -21.01
N ILE A 693 -1.25 36.28 -21.76
CA ILE A 693 -1.18 36.34 -23.23
C ILE A 693 0.18 36.88 -23.67
N GLU A 694 0.64 38.01 -23.13
CA GLU A 694 1.95 38.59 -23.48
C GLU A 694 3.10 37.66 -23.14
N ARG A 695 3.08 37.06 -21.93
CA ARG A 695 4.07 36.05 -21.55
C ARG A 695 4.07 34.84 -22.49
N THR A 696 2.90 34.42 -22.98
CA THR A 696 2.77 33.33 -23.95
C THR A 696 3.30 33.73 -25.33
N LYS A 697 3.17 34.99 -25.74
CA LYS A 697 3.78 35.50 -26.99
C LYS A 697 5.31 35.49 -26.91
N GLU A 698 5.88 35.77 -25.73
CA GLU A 698 7.33 35.74 -25.50
C GLU A 698 7.87 34.31 -25.48
N GLU A 699 7.27 33.42 -24.67
CA GLU A 699 7.76 32.06 -24.46
C GLU A 699 7.45 31.11 -25.63
N TYR A 700 6.36 31.34 -26.38
CA TYR A 700 5.91 30.48 -27.48
C TYR A 700 5.77 31.24 -28.80
N ALA A 701 6.75 32.11 -29.09
CA ALA A 701 6.73 33.01 -30.24
C ALA A 701 6.58 32.31 -31.59
N ASP A 702 7.16 31.11 -31.74
CA ASP A 702 7.24 30.38 -33.01
C ASP A 702 5.91 29.74 -33.42
N ILE A 703 5.09 29.30 -32.46
CA ILE A 703 3.82 28.61 -32.74
C ILE A 703 2.62 29.55 -32.82
N GLY A 704 2.80 30.84 -32.46
CA GLY A 704 1.76 31.85 -32.56
C GLY A 704 0.63 31.75 -31.52
N LEU A 705 0.77 30.89 -30.51
CA LEU A 705 -0.29 30.63 -29.51
C LEU A 705 -0.72 31.88 -28.75
N GLY A 706 0.21 32.74 -28.34
CA GLY A 706 -0.14 33.98 -27.63
C GLY A 706 -1.06 34.89 -28.46
N PHE A 707 -0.86 34.96 -29.78
CA PHE A 707 -1.74 35.71 -30.69
C PHE A 707 -3.08 35.01 -30.90
N GLU A 708 -3.11 33.68 -30.85
CA GLU A 708 -4.37 32.93 -30.89
C GLU A 708 -5.23 33.24 -29.66
N LEU A 709 -4.63 33.20 -28.46
CA LEU A 709 -5.30 33.53 -27.20
C LEU A 709 -5.77 34.99 -27.16
N GLU A 710 -4.97 35.92 -27.67
CA GLU A 710 -5.37 37.32 -27.83
C GLU A 710 -6.59 37.47 -28.76
N GLY A 711 -6.62 36.72 -29.86
CA GLY A 711 -7.75 36.68 -30.76
C GLY A 711 -9.02 36.17 -30.07
N ASP A 712 -8.92 35.06 -29.33
CA ASP A 712 -10.02 34.49 -28.56
C ASP A 712 -10.53 35.43 -27.46
N PHE A 713 -9.61 36.10 -26.76
CA PHE A 713 -9.91 37.13 -25.77
C PHE A 713 -10.73 38.27 -26.39
N HIS A 714 -10.30 38.80 -27.54
CA HIS A 714 -11.02 39.86 -28.23
C HIS A 714 -12.36 39.42 -28.82
N MET A 715 -12.49 38.18 -29.28
CA MET A 715 -13.78 37.62 -29.68
C MET A 715 -14.77 37.57 -28.50
N ARG A 716 -14.32 37.16 -27.31
CA ARG A 716 -15.16 37.17 -26.08
C ARG A 716 -15.58 38.58 -25.68
N ARG A 717 -14.75 39.60 -25.96
CA ARG A 717 -15.05 41.02 -25.72
C ARG A 717 -15.83 41.69 -26.86
N GLN A 718 -16.35 40.91 -27.82
CA GLN A 718 -17.09 41.40 -28.99
C GLN A 718 -16.32 42.45 -29.80
N ALA A 719 -14.99 42.29 -29.89
CA ALA A 719 -14.08 43.17 -30.61
C ALA A 719 -13.45 42.46 -31.83
N PRO A 720 -14.24 42.07 -32.85
CA PRO A 720 -13.78 41.20 -33.94
C PRO A 720 -12.67 41.82 -34.81
N ALA A 721 -12.56 43.15 -34.86
CA ALA A 721 -11.47 43.81 -35.58
C ALA A 721 -10.09 43.54 -34.96
N LYS A 722 -9.98 43.61 -33.63
CA LYS A 722 -8.75 43.27 -32.91
C LYS A 722 -8.48 41.77 -32.96
N ALA A 723 -9.53 40.96 -32.84
CA ALA A 723 -9.41 39.52 -32.96
C ALA A 723 -8.88 39.08 -34.33
N LEU A 724 -9.35 39.71 -35.40
CA LEU A 724 -8.87 39.44 -36.76
C LEU A 724 -7.37 39.73 -36.91
N GLU A 725 -6.90 40.83 -36.35
CA GLU A 725 -5.48 41.19 -36.37
C GLU A 725 -4.63 40.13 -35.65
N ALA A 726 -5.04 39.74 -34.44
CA ALA A 726 -4.35 38.73 -33.65
C ALA A 726 -4.37 37.35 -34.33
N TYR A 727 -5.53 36.88 -34.82
CA TYR A 727 -5.60 35.61 -35.55
C TYR A 727 -4.77 35.60 -36.84
N ARG A 728 -4.67 36.73 -37.56
CA ARG A 728 -3.76 36.83 -38.73
C ARG A 728 -2.30 36.66 -38.31
N GLN A 729 -1.91 37.26 -37.19
CA GLN A 729 -0.58 37.13 -36.63
C GLN A 729 -0.28 35.69 -36.17
N ALA A 730 -1.24 35.00 -35.56
CA ALA A 730 -1.13 33.59 -35.21
C ALA A 730 -0.98 32.71 -36.46
N TYR A 731 -1.87 32.90 -37.43
CA TYR A 731 -1.89 32.12 -38.67
C TYR A 731 -0.65 32.31 -39.54
N ALA A 732 -0.05 33.51 -39.53
CA ALA A 732 1.19 33.79 -40.25
C ALA A 732 2.40 33.03 -39.68
N ARG A 733 2.35 32.65 -38.40
CA ARG A 733 3.40 31.86 -37.72
C ARG A 733 3.17 30.36 -37.88
N SER A 734 1.92 29.93 -37.66
CA SER A 734 1.52 28.54 -37.79
C SER A 734 0.13 28.44 -38.44
N ALA A 735 0.11 28.11 -39.73
CA ALA A 735 -1.14 27.95 -40.46
C ALA A 735 -1.79 26.61 -40.12
N THR A 736 -2.68 26.59 -39.14
CA THR A 736 -3.41 25.39 -38.71
C THR A 736 -4.89 25.46 -39.08
N ARG A 737 -5.53 24.29 -39.21
CA ARG A 737 -6.98 24.20 -39.47
C ARG A 737 -7.84 24.91 -38.38
N PRO A 738 -7.54 24.80 -37.07
CA PRO A 738 -8.24 25.58 -36.05
C PRO A 738 -8.13 27.08 -36.26
N LEU A 739 -6.93 27.61 -36.53
CA LEU A 739 -6.71 29.04 -36.77
C LEU A 739 -7.39 29.53 -38.04
N MET A 740 -7.34 28.75 -39.12
CA MET A 740 -8.12 29.03 -40.34
C MET A 740 -9.61 29.13 -40.02
N THR A 741 -10.15 28.21 -39.21
CA THR A 741 -11.56 28.22 -38.80
C THR A 741 -11.90 29.46 -37.96
N LYS A 742 -10.98 29.89 -37.07
CA LYS A 742 -11.11 31.13 -36.30
C LYS A 742 -11.10 32.37 -37.21
N LEU A 743 -10.23 32.41 -38.23
CA LEU A 743 -10.21 33.46 -39.27
C LEU A 743 -11.51 33.52 -40.09
N TYR A 744 -12.04 32.36 -40.50
CA TYR A 744 -13.36 32.28 -41.15
C TYR A 744 -14.45 32.88 -40.25
N ARG A 745 -14.51 32.45 -38.99
CA ARG A 745 -15.54 32.88 -38.03
C ARG A 745 -15.46 34.37 -37.72
N VAL A 746 -14.27 34.94 -37.53
CA VAL A 746 -14.14 36.37 -37.23
C VAL A 746 -14.57 37.24 -38.43
N HIS A 747 -14.27 36.83 -39.67
CA HIS A 747 -14.77 37.53 -40.85
C HIS A 747 -16.30 37.47 -40.97
N LYS A 748 -16.91 36.31 -40.68
CA LYS A 748 -18.38 36.20 -40.59
C LYS A 748 -18.96 37.09 -39.50
N ALA A 749 -18.33 37.19 -38.33
CA ALA A 749 -18.76 38.06 -37.25
C ALA A 749 -18.69 39.55 -37.61
N GLN A 750 -17.81 39.94 -38.53
CA GLN A 750 -17.76 41.31 -39.09
C GLN A 750 -18.75 41.55 -40.22
N GLY A 751 -19.50 40.53 -40.67
CA GLY A 751 -20.37 40.61 -41.84
C GLY A 751 -19.63 40.53 -43.19
N ASP A 752 -18.30 40.35 -43.19
CA ASP A 752 -17.47 40.25 -44.40
C ASP A 752 -17.47 38.80 -44.93
N THR A 753 -18.60 38.42 -45.54
CA THR A 753 -18.77 37.06 -46.08
C THR A 753 -17.82 36.78 -47.25
N GLY A 754 -17.38 37.80 -48.00
CA GLY A 754 -16.41 37.64 -49.08
C GLY A 754 -15.05 37.19 -48.56
N SER A 755 -14.48 37.93 -47.60
CA SER A 755 -13.19 37.53 -47.00
C SER A 755 -13.28 36.21 -46.24
N ALA A 756 -14.41 35.95 -45.56
CA ALA A 756 -14.63 34.66 -44.91
C ALA A 756 -14.49 33.50 -45.91
N ARG A 757 -15.12 33.63 -47.08
CA ARG A 757 -15.03 32.64 -48.14
C ARG A 757 -13.60 32.48 -48.68
N THR A 758 -12.91 33.60 -48.91
CA THR A 758 -11.51 33.60 -49.39
C THR A 758 -10.59 32.80 -48.45
N VAL A 759 -10.81 32.85 -47.13
CA VAL A 759 -10.04 32.05 -46.16
C VAL A 759 -10.18 30.55 -46.42
N LEU A 760 -11.42 30.07 -46.64
CA LEU A 760 -11.70 28.66 -46.94
C LEU A 760 -11.10 28.24 -48.29
N GLU A 761 -11.26 29.08 -49.32
CA GLU A 761 -10.73 28.83 -50.67
C GLU A 761 -9.21 28.73 -50.67
N THR A 762 -8.54 29.66 -49.98
CA THR A 762 -7.07 29.67 -49.87
C THR A 762 -6.56 28.43 -49.13
N TRP A 763 -7.25 27.98 -48.08
CA TRP A 763 -6.90 26.73 -47.39
C TRP A 763 -7.03 25.52 -48.31
N LEU A 764 -8.16 25.39 -49.01
CA LEU A 764 -8.43 24.25 -49.89
C LEU A 764 -7.53 24.21 -51.14
N GLN A 765 -6.95 25.34 -51.56
CA GLN A 765 -5.93 25.36 -52.61
C GLN A 765 -4.64 24.66 -52.19
N SER A 766 -4.24 24.80 -50.91
CA SER A 766 -3.02 24.17 -50.37
C SER A 766 -3.29 22.81 -49.72
N HIS A 767 -4.53 22.55 -49.29
CA HIS A 767 -4.98 21.33 -48.63
C HIS A 767 -6.21 20.75 -49.33
N PRO A 768 -6.08 20.31 -50.60
CA PRO A 768 -7.22 19.87 -51.40
C PRO A 768 -7.94 18.65 -50.80
N ASP A 769 -7.25 17.83 -50.00
CA ASP A 769 -7.84 16.62 -49.42
C ASP A 769 -8.49 16.86 -48.03
N ASP A 770 -8.50 18.10 -47.52
CA ASP A 770 -9.15 18.43 -46.25
C ASP A 770 -10.68 18.46 -46.39
N THR A 771 -11.27 17.27 -46.28
CA THR A 771 -12.72 17.08 -46.38
C THR A 771 -13.50 17.84 -45.31
N GLY A 772 -12.91 18.06 -44.14
CA GLY A 772 -13.55 18.76 -43.05
C GLY A 772 -13.75 20.24 -43.36
N VAL A 773 -12.75 20.90 -43.94
CA VAL A 773 -12.87 22.29 -44.40
C VAL A 773 -13.71 22.39 -45.66
N ARG A 774 -13.64 21.39 -46.55
CA ARG A 774 -14.48 21.32 -47.74
C ARG A 774 -15.96 21.24 -47.40
N LEU A 775 -16.35 20.55 -46.32
CA LEU A 775 -17.72 20.55 -45.79
C LEU A 775 -18.18 21.95 -45.34
N ILE A 776 -17.31 22.71 -44.66
CA ILE A 776 -17.62 24.09 -44.23
C ILE A 776 -17.82 24.97 -45.47
N TYR A 777 -16.94 24.85 -46.46
CA TYR A 777 -17.03 25.60 -47.72
C TYR A 777 -18.30 25.25 -48.52
N ALA A 778 -18.62 23.97 -48.67
CA ALA A 778 -19.86 23.52 -49.31
C ALA A 778 -21.11 24.08 -48.61
N SER A 779 -21.11 24.11 -47.27
CA SER A 779 -22.20 24.67 -46.48
C SER A 779 -22.33 26.18 -46.63
N ASP A 780 -21.22 26.91 -46.72
CA ASP A 780 -21.21 28.37 -46.97
C ASP A 780 -21.77 28.71 -48.36
N LEU A 781 -21.36 27.96 -49.40
CA LEU A 781 -21.90 28.07 -50.76
C LEU A 781 -23.41 27.81 -50.80
N GLY A 782 -23.88 26.77 -50.10
CA GLY A 782 -25.30 26.43 -50.02
C GLY A 782 -26.12 27.57 -49.41
N ARG A 783 -25.64 28.16 -48.30
CA ARG A 783 -26.30 29.32 -47.67
C ARG A 783 -26.29 30.58 -48.53
N ALA A 784 -25.31 30.73 -49.40
CA ALA A 784 -25.24 31.83 -50.36
C ALA A 784 -26.14 31.65 -51.59
N GLY A 785 -26.88 30.53 -51.67
CA GLY A 785 -27.76 30.21 -52.80
C GLY A 785 -27.02 29.56 -53.98
N GLU A 786 -25.76 29.18 -53.82
CA GLU A 786 -24.91 28.59 -54.87
C GLU A 786 -25.00 27.05 -54.84
N ALA A 787 -26.23 26.53 -54.93
CA ALA A 787 -26.55 25.11 -54.74
C ALA A 787 -25.70 24.17 -55.63
N GLY A 788 -25.48 24.52 -56.90
CA GLY A 788 -24.66 23.70 -57.82
C GLY A 788 -23.19 23.62 -57.40
N ALA A 789 -22.61 24.72 -56.91
CA ALA A 789 -21.25 24.72 -56.40
C ALA A 789 -21.15 23.92 -55.09
N ALA A 790 -22.10 24.12 -54.17
CA ALA A 790 -22.18 23.35 -52.94
C ALA A 790 -22.27 21.83 -53.18
N LEU A 791 -23.13 21.41 -54.12
CA LEU A 791 -23.27 19.99 -54.48
C LEU A 791 -21.97 19.39 -55.00
N LYS A 792 -21.25 20.13 -55.86
CA LYS A 792 -19.95 19.69 -56.39
C LYS A 792 -18.93 19.45 -55.26
N GLU A 793 -18.90 20.33 -54.27
CA GLU A 793 -18.02 20.20 -53.11
C GLU A 793 -18.41 19.02 -52.20
N TYR A 794 -19.70 18.83 -51.92
CA TYR A 794 -20.16 17.65 -51.18
C TYR A 794 -19.84 16.35 -51.93
N GLN A 795 -20.01 16.31 -53.25
CA GLN A 795 -19.65 15.15 -54.07
C GLN A 795 -18.15 14.85 -54.04
N ALA A 796 -17.30 15.88 -54.00
CA ALA A 796 -15.86 15.69 -53.81
C ALA A 796 -15.53 15.06 -52.45
N VAL A 797 -16.23 15.48 -51.38
CA VAL A 797 -16.12 14.83 -50.06
C VAL A 797 -16.58 13.36 -50.12
N ILE A 798 -17.74 13.07 -50.72
CA ILE A 798 -18.27 11.70 -50.85
C ILE A 798 -17.32 10.82 -51.68
N LYS A 799 -16.67 11.37 -52.71
CA LYS A 799 -15.71 10.61 -53.53
C LYS A 799 -14.47 10.20 -52.71
N SER A 800 -13.99 11.07 -51.82
CA SER A 800 -12.83 10.82 -50.96
C SER A 800 -13.20 9.95 -49.74
N GLN A 801 -14.37 10.20 -49.14
CA GLN A 801 -14.91 9.52 -47.97
C GLN A 801 -16.33 9.04 -48.29
N PRO A 802 -16.48 7.84 -48.89
CA PRO A 802 -17.78 7.30 -49.29
C PRO A 802 -18.79 7.19 -48.14
N ASP A 803 -18.29 7.07 -46.91
CA ASP A 803 -19.11 6.86 -45.71
C ASP A 803 -19.31 8.15 -44.89
N ASN A 804 -19.00 9.32 -45.47
CA ASN A 804 -19.21 10.60 -44.79
C ASN A 804 -20.70 10.98 -44.73
N VAL A 805 -21.34 10.64 -43.61
CA VAL A 805 -22.78 10.84 -43.36
C VAL A 805 -23.21 12.29 -43.58
N ALA A 806 -22.44 13.27 -43.11
CA ALA A 806 -22.79 14.69 -43.24
C ALA A 806 -22.75 15.17 -44.69
N ALA A 807 -21.78 14.70 -45.49
CA ALA A 807 -21.71 15.01 -46.91
C ALA A 807 -22.87 14.39 -47.68
N LEU A 808 -23.16 13.10 -47.43
CA LEU A 808 -24.26 12.37 -48.05
C LEU A 808 -25.61 13.05 -47.76
N ASN A 809 -25.89 13.36 -46.50
CA ASN A 809 -27.16 13.97 -46.10
C ASN A 809 -27.38 15.35 -46.73
N ASN A 810 -26.37 16.23 -46.68
CA ASN A 810 -26.48 17.57 -47.25
C ASN A 810 -26.52 17.54 -48.79
N ALA A 811 -25.75 16.65 -49.43
CA ALA A 811 -25.81 16.45 -50.88
C ALA A 811 -27.17 15.91 -51.32
N ALA A 812 -27.81 15.04 -50.52
CA ALA A 812 -29.09 14.44 -50.86
C ALA A 812 -30.17 15.50 -51.07
N VAL A 813 -30.29 16.45 -50.14
CA VAL A 813 -31.29 17.53 -50.21
C VAL A 813 -31.07 18.41 -51.44
N ILE A 814 -29.82 18.78 -51.74
CA ILE A 814 -29.49 19.65 -52.87
C ILE A 814 -29.65 18.91 -54.21
N ALA A 815 -29.16 17.67 -54.29
CA ALA A 815 -29.26 16.86 -55.51
C ALA A 815 -30.72 16.59 -55.89
N ALA A 816 -31.58 16.34 -54.91
CA ALA A 816 -33.00 16.03 -55.13
C ALA A 816 -33.79 17.14 -55.85
N GLU A 817 -33.29 18.38 -55.89
CA GLU A 817 -33.95 19.47 -56.63
C GLU A 817 -33.80 19.33 -58.15
N THR A 818 -32.76 18.64 -58.61
CA THR A 818 -32.44 18.47 -60.05
C THR A 818 -32.48 17.01 -60.48
N ASP A 819 -32.17 16.09 -59.58
CA ASP A 819 -32.14 14.64 -59.77
C ASP A 819 -32.71 13.94 -58.51
N PRO A 820 -34.04 13.76 -58.45
CA PRO A 820 -34.72 13.18 -57.29
C PRO A 820 -34.25 11.77 -56.93
N GLU A 821 -33.90 10.94 -57.92
CA GLU A 821 -33.42 9.58 -57.71
C GLU A 821 -32.05 9.57 -57.05
N ARG A 822 -31.13 10.41 -57.54
CA ARG A 822 -29.79 10.53 -56.96
C ARG A 822 -29.80 11.15 -55.57
N GLY A 823 -30.68 12.12 -55.33
CA GLY A 823 -30.92 12.64 -53.98
C GLY A 823 -31.38 11.55 -53.02
N LEU A 824 -32.30 10.68 -53.47
CA LEU A 824 -32.77 9.54 -52.70
C LEU A 824 -31.66 8.51 -52.41
N GLU A 825 -30.79 8.23 -53.38
CA GLU A 825 -29.63 7.34 -53.20
C GLU A 825 -28.69 7.84 -52.09
N TYR A 826 -28.34 9.13 -52.10
CA TYR A 826 -27.48 9.71 -51.06
C TYR A 826 -28.13 9.67 -49.67
N ALA A 827 -29.44 9.95 -49.57
CA ALA A 827 -30.13 9.87 -48.29
C ALA A 827 -30.25 8.44 -47.76
N ALA A 828 -30.48 7.45 -48.62
CA ALA A 828 -30.53 6.05 -48.24
C ALA A 828 -29.18 5.59 -47.64
N ARG A 829 -28.07 5.94 -48.29
CA ARG A 829 -26.72 5.63 -47.79
C ARG A 829 -26.42 6.32 -46.46
N ALA A 830 -26.81 7.59 -46.30
CA ALA A 830 -26.65 8.30 -45.03
C ALA A 830 -27.41 7.60 -43.90
N TYR A 831 -28.63 7.14 -44.18
CA TYR A 831 -29.47 6.40 -43.23
C TYR A 831 -28.88 5.04 -42.84
N GLU A 832 -28.38 4.26 -43.80
CA GLU A 832 -27.72 2.98 -43.52
C GLU A 832 -26.53 3.12 -42.56
N LEU A 833 -25.77 4.20 -42.70
CA LEU A 833 -24.61 4.49 -41.86
C LEU A 833 -24.98 5.07 -40.48
N SER A 834 -26.14 5.72 -40.36
CA SER A 834 -26.51 6.43 -39.13
C SER A 834 -28.03 6.48 -38.90
N ALA A 835 -28.63 5.30 -38.73
CA ALA A 835 -30.08 5.14 -38.57
C ALA A 835 -30.65 5.67 -37.25
N SER A 836 -29.83 6.14 -36.31
CA SER A 836 -30.27 6.64 -35.00
C SER A 836 -30.43 8.16 -34.94
N ARG A 837 -30.02 8.90 -35.97
CA ARG A 837 -30.02 10.37 -35.98
C ARG A 837 -31.30 10.93 -36.62
N PRO A 838 -32.12 11.71 -35.88
CA PRO A 838 -33.41 12.18 -36.37
C PRO A 838 -33.33 13.00 -37.65
N GLU A 839 -32.29 13.82 -37.83
CA GLU A 839 -32.06 14.64 -39.03
C GLU A 839 -31.77 13.81 -40.29
N ILE A 840 -31.15 12.62 -40.14
CA ILE A 840 -30.85 11.72 -41.25
C ILE A 840 -32.11 10.93 -41.63
N ILE A 841 -32.83 10.45 -40.62
CA ILE A 841 -34.12 9.77 -40.81
C ILE A 841 -35.12 10.70 -41.51
N ASP A 842 -35.20 11.96 -41.06
CA ASP A 842 -36.08 12.97 -41.66
C ASP A 842 -35.73 13.24 -43.11
N THR A 843 -34.45 13.49 -43.42
CA THR A 843 -34.00 13.74 -44.79
C THR A 843 -34.36 12.58 -45.72
N TYR A 844 -34.13 11.33 -45.30
CA TYR A 844 -34.48 10.16 -46.10
C TYR A 844 -35.99 9.98 -46.26
N GLY A 845 -36.75 10.13 -45.17
CA GLY A 845 -38.21 10.08 -45.20
C GLY A 845 -38.81 11.15 -46.13
N TRP A 846 -38.29 12.39 -46.07
CA TRP A 846 -38.74 13.48 -46.92
C TRP A 846 -38.46 13.24 -48.41
N LEU A 847 -37.28 12.70 -48.73
CA LEU A 847 -36.94 12.39 -50.12
C LEU A 847 -37.68 11.16 -50.64
N LEU A 848 -38.04 10.18 -49.80
CA LEU A 848 -38.96 9.10 -50.17
C LEU A 848 -40.33 9.64 -50.56
N LEU A 849 -40.84 10.61 -49.80
CA LEU A 849 -42.12 11.24 -50.09
C LEU A 849 -42.11 11.97 -51.45
N LYS A 850 -41.01 12.67 -51.76
CA LYS A 850 -40.83 13.35 -53.05
C LYS A 850 -40.66 12.40 -54.23
N ASN A 851 -40.23 11.16 -53.98
CA ASN A 851 -40.08 10.10 -54.98
C ASN A 851 -41.27 9.13 -54.99
N ASP A 852 -42.47 9.60 -54.64
CA ASP A 852 -43.74 8.86 -54.70
C ASP A 852 -43.78 7.55 -53.89
N ARG A 853 -43.06 7.51 -52.76
CA ARG A 853 -43.06 6.38 -51.79
C ARG A 853 -43.65 6.80 -50.44
N PRO A 854 -44.94 7.20 -50.39
CA PRO A 854 -45.50 7.89 -49.21
C PRO A 854 -45.70 6.97 -47.99
N VAL A 855 -45.92 5.67 -48.18
CA VAL A 855 -46.07 4.70 -47.08
C VAL A 855 -44.76 4.52 -46.31
N GLU A 856 -43.65 4.42 -47.04
CA GLU A 856 -42.32 4.27 -46.43
C GLU A 856 -41.85 5.57 -45.78
N ALA A 857 -42.12 6.70 -46.45
CA ALA A 857 -41.88 8.03 -45.90
C ALA A 857 -42.59 8.24 -44.56
N GLU A 858 -43.88 7.90 -44.46
CA GLU A 858 -44.65 8.02 -43.22
C GLU A 858 -44.00 7.23 -42.07
N ARG A 859 -43.55 6.00 -42.32
CA ARG A 859 -42.90 5.16 -41.30
C ARG A 859 -41.66 5.86 -40.72
N LEU A 860 -40.77 6.34 -41.58
CA LEU A 860 -39.51 6.97 -41.17
C LEU A 860 -39.72 8.35 -40.55
N LEU A 861 -40.57 9.20 -41.16
CA LEU A 861 -40.86 10.54 -40.63
C LEU A 861 -41.53 10.47 -39.26
N LYS A 862 -42.33 9.43 -39.00
CA LYS A 862 -42.89 9.17 -37.67
C LYS A 862 -41.81 8.81 -36.65
N GLU A 863 -40.84 8.00 -37.04
CA GLU A 863 -39.68 7.64 -36.20
C GLU A 863 -38.83 8.89 -35.88
N ALA A 864 -38.53 9.71 -36.89
CA ALA A 864 -37.82 10.98 -36.70
C ALA A 864 -38.56 11.94 -35.75
N ALA A 865 -39.89 12.05 -35.89
CA ALA A 865 -40.71 12.91 -35.04
C ALA A 865 -40.78 12.42 -33.58
N VAL A 866 -40.66 11.11 -33.33
CA VAL A 866 -40.56 10.55 -31.96
C VAL A 866 -39.21 10.87 -31.34
N LEU A 867 -38.12 10.78 -32.10
CA LEU A 867 -36.77 11.07 -31.62
C LEU A 867 -36.53 12.57 -31.40
N ALA A 868 -37.12 13.43 -32.24
CA ALA A 868 -36.96 14.87 -32.17
C ALA A 868 -38.29 15.64 -32.27
N PRO A 869 -39.19 15.51 -31.28
CA PRO A 869 -40.54 16.07 -31.32
C PRO A 869 -40.58 17.60 -31.26
N HIS A 870 -39.44 18.26 -31.02
CA HIS A 870 -39.31 19.70 -30.88
C HIS A 870 -38.88 20.41 -32.18
N ILE A 871 -38.52 19.66 -33.23
CA ILE A 871 -38.07 20.21 -34.53
C ILE A 871 -39.28 20.40 -35.45
N PRO A 872 -39.64 21.64 -35.82
CA PRO A 872 -40.82 21.91 -36.64
C PRO A 872 -40.80 21.29 -38.04
N ASP A 873 -39.64 21.30 -38.72
CA ASP A 873 -39.51 20.76 -40.08
C ASP A 873 -39.87 19.27 -40.15
N ILE A 874 -39.45 18.47 -39.17
CA ILE A 874 -39.74 17.03 -39.11
C ILE A 874 -41.25 16.78 -39.01
N ARG A 875 -41.95 17.57 -38.18
CA ARG A 875 -43.41 17.47 -38.04
C ARG A 875 -44.14 17.93 -39.30
N HIS A 876 -43.64 18.98 -39.96
CA HIS A 876 -44.17 19.42 -41.25
C HIS A 876 -44.02 18.32 -42.32
N HIS A 877 -42.84 17.69 -42.41
CA HIS A 877 -42.62 16.58 -43.35
C HIS A 877 -43.54 15.39 -43.04
N LEU A 878 -43.72 15.02 -41.76
CA LEU A 878 -44.66 13.99 -41.35
C LEU A 878 -46.11 14.34 -41.73
N ALA A 879 -46.53 15.59 -41.53
CA ALA A 879 -47.86 16.05 -41.92
C ALA A 879 -48.09 15.90 -43.44
N ALA A 880 -47.11 16.28 -44.25
CA ALA A 880 -47.15 16.10 -45.69
C ALA A 880 -47.23 14.62 -46.10
N ALA A 881 -46.52 13.73 -45.38
CA ALA A 881 -46.61 12.29 -45.61
C ALA A 881 -48.01 11.73 -45.26
N TYR A 882 -48.59 12.14 -44.14
CA TYR A 882 -49.96 11.77 -43.78
C TYR A 882 -50.97 12.23 -44.83
N HIS A 883 -50.86 13.47 -45.31
CA HIS A 883 -51.75 13.98 -46.36
C HIS A 883 -51.63 13.15 -47.66
N ARG A 884 -50.39 12.85 -48.09
CA ARG A 884 -50.15 12.01 -49.28
C ARG A 884 -50.69 10.58 -49.14
N ASN A 885 -50.79 10.05 -47.92
CA ASN A 885 -51.42 8.76 -47.63
C ASN A 885 -52.94 8.85 -47.36
N GLY A 886 -53.58 10.00 -47.60
CA GLY A 886 -55.02 10.20 -47.39
C GLY A 886 -55.43 10.29 -45.92
N ARG A 887 -54.49 10.59 -45.01
CA ARG A 887 -54.68 10.69 -43.55
C ARG A 887 -54.77 12.15 -43.10
N ASP A 888 -55.63 12.92 -43.76
CA ASP A 888 -55.75 14.38 -43.60
C ASP A 888 -55.95 14.86 -42.15
N LYS A 889 -56.72 14.11 -41.34
CA LYS A 889 -56.90 14.43 -39.91
C LYS A 889 -55.60 14.32 -39.10
N ALA A 890 -54.75 13.35 -39.42
CA ALA A 890 -53.46 13.19 -38.77
C ALA A 890 -52.48 14.27 -39.24
N ALA A 891 -52.51 14.62 -40.54
CA ALA A 891 -51.73 15.73 -41.09
C ALA A 891 -52.09 17.07 -40.41
N LEU A 892 -53.39 17.35 -40.24
CA LEU A 892 -53.86 18.56 -39.58
C LEU A 892 -53.43 18.63 -38.11
N LEU A 893 -53.41 17.49 -37.39
CA LEU A 893 -52.95 17.43 -36.01
C LEU A 893 -51.46 17.85 -35.90
N GLU A 894 -50.59 17.29 -36.73
CA GLU A 894 -49.16 17.63 -36.71
C GLU A 894 -48.92 19.11 -37.06
N LEU A 895 -49.69 19.67 -38.01
CA LEU A 895 -49.58 21.09 -38.37
C LEU A 895 -50.07 22.02 -37.25
N ARG A 896 -51.11 21.65 -36.50
CA ARG A 896 -51.59 22.43 -35.34
C ARG A 896 -50.55 22.51 -34.23
N GLU A 897 -49.80 21.42 -34.00
CA GLU A 897 -48.72 21.40 -33.00
C GLU A 897 -47.60 22.40 -33.30
N ILE A 898 -47.37 22.72 -34.58
CA ILE A 898 -46.30 23.63 -35.01
C ILE A 898 -46.81 24.95 -35.60
N GLU A 899 -48.12 25.23 -35.55
CA GLU A 899 -48.76 26.39 -36.21
C GLU A 899 -48.10 27.72 -35.80
N ARG A 900 -47.84 27.89 -34.50
CA ARG A 900 -47.19 29.10 -33.95
C ARG A 900 -45.71 29.23 -34.32
N ARG A 901 -45.14 28.18 -34.89
CA ARG A 901 -43.72 28.06 -35.24
C ARG A 901 -43.51 27.89 -36.75
N PHE A 902 -44.53 28.17 -37.57
CA PHE A 902 -44.39 28.08 -39.02
C PHE A 902 -43.27 28.97 -39.56
N ASP A 903 -43.05 30.16 -38.99
CA ASP A 903 -41.96 31.06 -39.40
C ASP A 903 -40.56 30.49 -39.12
N GLU A 904 -40.44 29.43 -38.31
CA GLU A 904 -39.18 28.74 -38.04
C GLU A 904 -38.85 27.65 -39.07
N LEU A 905 -39.80 27.30 -39.95
CA LEU A 905 -39.63 26.22 -40.94
C LEU A 905 -38.69 26.62 -42.08
N SER A 906 -38.04 25.63 -42.68
CA SER A 906 -37.26 25.83 -43.90
C SER A 906 -38.11 26.27 -45.10
N ARG A 907 -39.39 25.86 -45.16
CA ARG A 907 -40.36 26.23 -46.20
C ARG A 907 -41.73 26.60 -45.59
N PRO A 908 -41.86 27.77 -44.92
CA PRO A 908 -43.07 28.16 -44.18
C PRO A 908 -44.31 28.21 -45.07
N GLU A 909 -44.15 28.63 -46.32
CA GLU A 909 -45.25 28.75 -47.28
C GLU A 909 -45.87 27.38 -47.63
N GLN A 910 -45.08 26.30 -47.65
CA GLN A 910 -45.58 24.95 -47.94
C GLN A 910 -46.45 24.44 -46.78
N ALA A 911 -46.00 24.65 -45.54
CA ALA A 911 -46.76 24.28 -44.36
C ALA A 911 -48.06 25.09 -44.24
N ARG A 912 -48.00 26.40 -44.51
CA ARG A 912 -49.18 27.28 -44.51
C ARG A 912 -50.19 26.87 -45.56
N ALA A 913 -49.74 26.59 -46.78
CA ALA A 913 -50.62 26.14 -47.87
C ALA A 913 -51.30 24.81 -47.53
N LEU A 914 -50.53 23.84 -47.03
CA LEU A 914 -51.06 22.54 -46.62
C LEU A 914 -52.05 22.68 -45.45
N TYR A 915 -51.73 23.50 -44.46
CA TYR A 915 -52.61 23.77 -43.31
C TYR A 915 -53.93 24.42 -43.76
N GLN A 916 -53.88 25.44 -44.62
CA GLN A 916 -55.07 26.08 -45.16
C GLN A 916 -55.93 25.10 -45.99
N GLN A 917 -55.30 24.26 -46.82
CA GLN A 917 -55.98 23.26 -47.62
C GLN A 917 -56.72 22.24 -46.73
N LEU A 918 -56.06 21.73 -45.69
CA LEU A 918 -56.64 20.73 -44.80
C LEU A 918 -57.69 21.33 -43.86
N ASN A 919 -57.48 22.55 -43.37
CA ASN A 919 -58.38 23.23 -42.44
C ASN A 919 -59.60 23.88 -43.13
N SER A 920 -59.64 23.91 -44.47
CA SER A 920 -60.82 24.32 -45.26
C SER A 920 -61.64 23.13 -45.80
N ALA A 921 -61.16 21.90 -45.61
CA ALA A 921 -61.82 20.66 -45.99
C ALA A 921 -62.58 19.98 -44.83
N ASP A 922 -62.34 20.41 -43.59
CA ASP A 922 -63.17 20.17 -42.39
C ASP A 922 -64.27 21.26 -42.28
#